data_AF-A0A6M1M395-F1
#
_entry.id   AF-A0A6M1M395-F1
#
_cell.length_a   1.000
_cell.length_b   1.000
_cell.length_c   1.000
_cell.angle_alpha   90.00
_cell.angle_beta   90.00
_cell.angle_gamma   90.00
#
_symmetry.space_group_name_H-M   'P 1'
#
loop_
_entity.id
_entity.type
_entity.pdbx_description
1 polymer ?
#
loop_
_entity_poly.entity_id
_entity_poly.type
_entity_poly.pdbx_seq_one_letter_code
_entity_poly.pdbx_strand_id
1 'polypeptide(L)'
;MANPSRGGVQGTPLSPLTLKLSYAAPGQGSAWFGPGAPMPPSAPSEVRGRAWDFPVGYNLNTTARAYEPVGFDMLRRLADGYDLLRLVIETRKDQVARMDWTIRPREGRAVNGRTAALITWLRKPDGLHRWDDWLRMALEDVLVIDALSLLKRRDYAGNLLALEPIDGATIKPLVDDWGRIPEPMLRAGETEWPDAYQQVLKDLPAVNYTANDLLYRPRNRRVNRVYGYSPVEQVMTTVNIALRRQVGTLEYYTSGNVPDSLIGVPDTWTPDQIAAFQNHWDSLFEGNQARRRKAKFVPGGVAKTFIQTREPELKGEFDEWLARVVCFAFSTSPQALLKQMNRASADTQKEIAEEEGLAPLLDWVKGLIDDVLADDFGAPELEFAWAEDVQIDEARQAEILRGKASSGLMSINEVRAKDGLDPDPSPAANQLMVLTGSGYVPIDANTLEGRQAAMALLGPPAGPDGAFGAQGGGQEQDGEDEVAKRLLAKFDPDQPRAADGKWTSGGGGSAGGDGPAKIRGEEARGTFRGVVRNTTIAAALLAGGAVVTAMSGGTAPAVVALATYAADSLLTNAAEKVARHLLSEAGVDAEAATGLVAGALDSAGLGGLLKAESTGIVSDLRRELAATVNAALDEMSRHVEEARGDFDEDVREAALAAIEERRRSWQDKVAAIGAPAEKAAGFTKRWGRPDPVPFDRPATRRAIRAITGRVAGALAGIRDEAVAAARGLGKLAKAAPNPEDTERARREADAFVDRLDLSDLDELAPGLADDLAGVATDTVRRTMAQVGADGLDTLVDQVNEGAVAEARARAAELVGMHWDEDGNLVEAKRASYRIDETTRESLRETIVSGLARNIGSDAIADEIEASYAFSAERALTIAETEVAAVNGQASLESYHAARHAGVGVKKAWWAENGCCAACQANAEAGPIDLDDEFPSGDETTPAHPKCRCVVAPVVEDGPEAVGKAFDPRQGRDERGRWTSGLSSALGAAGQKAAPVVRASLGPVTRAARIHALTGVDVRGFKHTLTNEGIRHILAKHGSAQERSRGQIPVSAGDFAQVTAIVRRPDTIGPGPASKANGQPRLIFTKAIDGVTYTCIGEIQRGKRRIEVVTLWKR
;
A
#
# COMPACT_ATOMS: atom_id res chain seq x y z
N MET A 1 -65.85 31.82 16.83
CA MET A 1 -65.51 30.72 17.76
C MET A 1 -64.05 30.36 17.52
N ALA A 2 -63.07 30.52 18.40
CA ALA A 2 -62.90 31.25 19.66
C ALA A 2 -61.40 31.62 19.80
N ASN A 3 -61.11 32.82 20.30
CA ASN A 3 -59.77 33.37 20.66
C ASN A 3 -59.51 33.08 22.17
N PRO A 4 -58.28 33.08 22.73
CA PRO A 4 -57.54 34.34 22.97
C PRO A 4 -55.98 34.30 22.83
N SER A 5 -55.46 35.22 22.01
CA SER A 5 -54.43 36.26 22.26
C SER A 5 -53.06 35.97 22.92
N ARG A 6 -52.01 36.34 22.16
CA ARG A 6 -50.94 37.35 22.42
C ARG A 6 -50.55 37.71 23.87
N GLY A 7 -49.24 37.84 24.09
CA GLY A 7 -48.60 38.21 25.35
C GLY A 7 -48.56 39.70 25.72
N GLY A 8 -47.79 40.03 26.77
CA GLY A 8 -47.51 41.40 27.20
C GLY A 8 -47.10 41.58 28.68
N VAL A 9 -45.80 41.42 28.95
CA VAL A 9 -44.90 41.82 30.07
C VAL A 9 -45.38 42.87 31.11
N GLN A 10 -45.03 42.63 32.40
CA GLN A 10 -44.44 43.65 33.29
C GLN A 10 -43.25 43.04 34.06
N GLY A 11 -42.08 43.66 33.93
CA GLY A 11 -40.83 43.19 34.52
C GLY A 11 -40.68 43.55 35.99
N THR A 12 -39.98 42.68 36.72
CA THR A 12 -39.30 43.06 37.98
C THR A 12 -37.84 43.32 37.64
N PRO A 13 -37.30 44.50 37.99
CA PRO A 13 -35.95 44.89 37.62
C PRO A 13 -34.92 44.06 38.40
N LEU A 14 -34.08 43.31 37.70
CA LEU A 14 -32.78 42.92 38.24
C LEU A 14 -31.94 44.19 38.31
N SER A 15 -31.82 44.74 39.52
CA SER A 15 -30.98 45.91 39.78
C SER A 15 -29.55 45.65 39.28
N PRO A 16 -28.96 46.54 38.46
CA PRO A 16 -27.57 46.44 38.11
C PRO A 16 -26.72 46.73 39.35
N LEU A 17 -25.72 45.86 39.60
CA LEU A 17 -24.50 46.15 40.37
C LEU A 17 -24.67 47.10 41.57
N THR A 18 -25.12 46.57 42.71
CA THR A 18 -24.77 47.20 44.00
C THR A 18 -23.51 46.53 44.55
N LEU A 19 -22.40 46.77 43.86
CA LEU A 19 -21.08 46.52 44.42
C LEU A 19 -20.84 47.62 45.46
N LYS A 20 -21.22 47.36 46.71
CA LYS A 20 -20.79 48.20 47.84
C LYS A 20 -19.29 48.01 48.01
N LEU A 21 -18.50 48.85 47.34
CA LEU A 21 -17.11 49.10 47.73
C LEU A 21 -17.16 49.93 49.03
N SER A 22 -17.25 49.28 50.18
CA SER A 22 -16.94 49.92 51.46
C SER A 22 -15.45 49.73 51.74
N TYR A 23 -14.61 50.64 51.24
CA TYR A 23 -13.26 50.82 51.75
C TYR A 23 -13.29 51.83 52.90
N ALA A 24 -13.21 51.32 54.13
CA ALA A 24 -12.78 51.98 55.39
C ALA A 24 -13.45 51.25 56.57
N ALA A 25 -12.83 50.93 57.71
CA ALA A 25 -11.57 51.30 58.38
C ALA A 25 -11.48 50.42 59.69
N PRO A 26 -10.55 50.56 60.66
CA PRO A 26 -9.38 51.46 60.81
C PRO A 26 -8.07 50.74 61.22
N GLY A 27 -6.91 51.40 61.09
CA GLY A 27 -5.71 50.98 61.83
C GLY A 27 -4.35 51.45 61.31
N GLN A 28 -4.00 52.69 61.67
CA GLN A 28 -2.65 53.26 61.78
C GLN A 28 -1.79 53.33 60.50
N GLY A 29 -1.14 54.49 60.32
CA GLY A 29 -0.48 54.93 59.08
C GLY A 29 0.67 54.07 58.53
N SER A 30 0.96 52.91 59.11
CA SER A 30 1.90 51.92 58.55
C SER A 30 1.31 51.08 57.40
N ALA A 31 -0.01 51.14 57.15
CA ALA A 31 -0.69 50.34 56.12
C ALA A 31 -1.07 51.10 54.84
N TRP A 32 -0.70 52.38 54.72
CA TRP A 32 -0.94 53.17 53.50
C TRP A 32 0.03 52.71 52.39
N PHE A 33 -0.48 52.03 51.35
CA PHE A 33 0.27 51.22 50.37
C PHE A 33 0.79 49.84 50.85
N GLY A 34 0.19 49.24 51.88
CA GLY A 34 0.39 47.81 52.15
C GLY A 34 -0.18 46.93 51.03
N PRO A 35 0.20 45.64 50.93
CA PRO A 35 -0.23 44.74 49.84
C PRO A 35 -1.75 44.47 49.77
N GLY A 36 -2.55 45.05 50.66
CA GLY A 36 -3.99 44.84 50.75
C GLY A 36 -4.34 43.44 51.24
N ALA A 37 -5.63 43.23 51.50
CA ALA A 37 -6.15 41.86 51.64
C ALA A 37 -6.29 41.26 50.23
N PRO A 38 -5.94 39.96 50.03
CA PRO A 38 -6.22 39.30 48.77
C PRO A 38 -7.72 39.35 48.48
N MET A 39 -8.08 39.37 47.19
CA MET A 39 -9.48 39.30 46.79
C MET A 39 -10.14 38.05 47.39
N PRO A 40 -11.34 38.17 48.00
CA PRO A 40 -12.03 37.01 48.54
C PRO A 40 -12.43 36.07 47.38
N PRO A 41 -12.28 34.74 47.54
CA PRO A 41 -12.68 33.78 46.51
C PRO A 41 -14.20 33.82 46.30
N SER A 42 -14.63 33.83 45.04
CA SER A 42 -16.05 33.80 44.65
C SER A 42 -16.59 32.39 44.43
N ALA A 43 -15.71 31.41 44.17
CA ALA A 43 -16.08 30.02 43.98
C ALA A 43 -16.40 29.32 45.31
N PRO A 44 -17.32 28.33 45.32
CA PRO A 44 -17.56 27.48 46.48
C PRO A 44 -16.26 26.78 46.94
N SER A 45 -16.16 26.53 48.25
CA SER A 45 -14.95 25.93 48.85
C SER A 45 -14.66 24.51 48.38
N GLU A 46 -15.69 23.82 47.89
CA GLU A 46 -15.72 22.46 47.36
C GLU A 46 -14.88 22.34 46.07
N VAL A 47 -14.73 23.42 45.30
CA VAL A 47 -13.95 23.44 44.04
C VAL A 47 -12.43 23.44 44.29
N ARG A 48 -12.01 23.47 45.55
CA ARG A 48 -10.59 23.46 45.93
C ARG A 48 -9.86 22.28 45.29
N GLY A 49 -8.72 22.56 44.67
CA GLY A 49 -7.84 21.52 44.13
C GLY A 49 -8.28 20.95 42.78
N ARG A 50 -9.08 21.69 42.01
CA ARG A 50 -9.33 21.40 40.59
C ARG A 50 -8.00 21.32 39.82
N ALA A 51 -7.79 20.22 39.11
CA ALA A 51 -6.53 19.88 38.45
C ALA A 51 -6.22 20.78 37.24
N TRP A 52 -7.25 21.14 36.47
CA TRP A 52 -7.13 22.05 35.34
C TRP A 52 -8.47 22.71 35.01
N ASP A 53 -8.41 23.81 34.25
CA ASP A 53 -9.60 24.54 33.81
C ASP A 53 -10.15 23.95 32.52
N PHE A 54 -11.16 23.08 32.65
CA PHE A 54 -11.82 22.41 31.54
C PHE A 54 -13.07 23.15 31.07
N PRO A 55 -13.40 23.09 29.75
CA PRO A 55 -14.64 23.66 29.23
C PRO A 55 -15.87 23.15 29.98
N VAL A 56 -16.78 24.06 30.35
CA VAL A 56 -18.05 23.69 30.96
C VAL A 56 -18.80 22.73 30.03
N GLY A 57 -19.27 21.61 30.58
CA GLY A 57 -19.93 20.57 29.79
C GLY A 57 -18.98 19.66 29.01
N TYR A 58 -17.69 19.57 29.38
CA TYR A 58 -16.70 18.68 28.74
C TYR A 58 -17.25 17.26 28.45
N ASN A 59 -17.94 16.66 29.43
CA ASN A 59 -18.49 15.30 29.30
C ASN A 59 -19.66 15.20 28.30
N LEU A 60 -20.33 16.30 27.94
CA LEU A 60 -21.47 16.31 27.02
C LEU A 60 -21.07 16.20 25.54
N ASN A 61 -19.83 16.56 25.20
CA ASN A 61 -19.35 16.52 23.82
C ASN A 61 -19.07 15.08 23.37
N THR A 62 -19.73 14.58 22.33
CA THR A 62 -19.56 13.17 21.92
C THR A 62 -18.28 12.92 21.12
N THR A 63 -17.61 13.95 20.62
CA THR A 63 -16.39 13.78 19.81
C THR A 63 -15.14 13.62 20.70
N ALA A 64 -14.39 12.54 20.50
CA ALA A 64 -13.09 12.34 21.14
C ALA A 64 -12.10 13.44 20.70
N ARG A 65 -11.29 13.95 21.63
CA ARG A 65 -10.35 15.07 21.38
C ARG A 65 -10.96 16.35 20.81
N ALA A 66 -12.26 16.61 21.02
CA ALA A 66 -12.93 17.79 20.45
C ALA A 66 -12.32 19.16 20.77
N TYR A 67 -11.58 19.27 21.88
CA TYR A 67 -10.94 20.50 22.33
C TYR A 67 -9.42 20.54 22.04
N GLU A 68 -8.87 19.47 21.45
CA GLU A 68 -7.47 19.46 21.01
C GLU A 68 -7.35 20.01 19.59
N PRO A 69 -6.24 20.70 19.26
CA PRO A 69 -6.03 21.24 17.92
C PRO A 69 -5.79 20.15 16.86
N VAL A 70 -5.43 18.93 17.29
CA VAL A 70 -5.05 17.82 16.41
C VAL A 70 -5.84 16.57 16.78
N GLY A 71 -6.62 16.05 15.82
CA GLY A 71 -7.36 14.81 15.97
C GLY A 71 -6.51 13.56 15.78
N PHE A 72 -7.01 12.41 16.26
CA PHE A 72 -6.30 11.12 16.15
C PHE A 72 -6.06 10.66 14.71
N ASP A 73 -7.02 10.90 13.82
CA ASP A 73 -6.90 10.55 12.39
C ASP A 73 -5.74 11.29 11.71
N MET A 74 -5.52 12.56 12.05
CA MET A 74 -4.38 13.33 11.53
C MET A 74 -3.05 12.72 11.98
N LEU A 75 -2.92 12.30 13.23
CA LEU A 75 -1.70 11.67 13.75
C LEU A 75 -1.39 10.35 13.02
N ARG A 76 -2.42 9.54 12.73
CA ARG A 76 -2.27 8.31 11.94
C ARG A 76 -1.83 8.60 10.50
N ARG A 77 -2.47 9.58 9.84
CA ARG A 77 -2.08 10.01 8.48
C ARG A 77 -0.64 10.53 8.43
N LEU A 78 -0.16 11.23 9.46
CA LEU A 78 1.23 11.67 9.53
C LEU A 78 2.18 10.50 9.69
N ALA A 79 1.86 9.54 10.56
CA ALA A 79 2.66 8.33 10.78
C ALA A 79 2.77 7.47 9.51
N ASP A 80 1.67 7.31 8.77
CA ASP A 80 1.62 6.48 7.56
C ASP A 80 2.06 7.23 6.28
N GLY A 81 1.96 8.56 6.28
CA GLY A 81 2.28 9.40 5.12
C GLY A 81 3.75 9.72 4.93
N TYR A 82 4.57 9.64 6.00
CA TYR A 82 6.02 9.91 5.93
C TYR A 82 6.83 8.64 6.21
N ASP A 83 7.46 8.08 5.17
CA ASP A 83 8.18 6.81 5.24
C ASP A 83 9.21 6.73 6.37
N LEU A 84 9.99 7.80 6.59
CA LEU A 84 11.01 7.81 7.63
C LEU A 84 10.39 7.70 9.04
N LEU A 85 9.27 8.38 9.26
CA LEU A 85 8.56 8.30 10.53
C LEU A 85 8.02 6.88 10.76
N ARG A 86 7.42 6.26 9.72
CA ARG A 86 6.94 4.89 9.78
C ARG A 86 8.05 3.89 10.11
N LEU A 87 9.21 4.03 9.45
CA LEU A 87 10.38 3.18 9.68
C LEU A 87 10.93 3.30 11.11
N VAL A 88 10.98 4.51 11.65
CA VAL A 88 11.44 4.77 13.02
C VAL A 88 10.47 4.15 14.04
N ILE A 89 9.15 4.27 13.81
CA ILE A 89 8.14 3.64 14.68
C ILE A 89 8.27 2.11 14.67
N GLU A 90 8.39 1.49 13.49
CA GLU A 90 8.57 0.03 13.38
C GLU A 90 9.88 -0.41 14.03
N THR A 91 10.97 0.33 13.83
CA THR A 91 12.27 0.04 14.46
C THR A 91 12.16 0.07 15.98
N ARG A 92 11.47 1.07 16.55
CA ARG A 92 11.25 1.13 18.00
C ARG A 92 10.41 -0.04 18.50
N LYS A 93 9.38 -0.43 17.76
CA LYS A 93 8.55 -1.61 18.08
C LYS A 93 9.36 -2.91 18.03
N ASP A 94 10.24 -3.06 17.05
CA ASP A 94 11.15 -4.21 16.93
C ASP A 94 12.13 -4.26 18.12
N GLN A 95 12.71 -3.12 18.52
CA GLN A 95 13.63 -3.02 19.66
C GLN A 95 12.98 -3.40 21.01
N VAL A 96 11.69 -3.10 21.20
CA VAL A 96 10.97 -3.49 22.41
C VAL A 96 10.53 -4.95 22.33
N ALA A 97 9.99 -5.38 21.18
CA ALA A 97 9.46 -6.73 21.00
C ALA A 97 10.56 -7.81 21.02
N ARG A 98 11.81 -7.47 20.68
CA ARG A 98 12.94 -8.42 20.78
C ARG A 98 13.37 -8.74 22.21
N MET A 99 13.00 -7.91 23.18
CA MET A 99 13.46 -8.06 24.56
C MET A 99 12.78 -9.26 25.22
N ASP A 100 13.61 -10.18 25.71
CA ASP A 100 13.12 -11.27 26.55
C ASP A 100 12.65 -10.74 27.90
N TRP A 101 11.72 -11.45 28.52
CA TRP A 101 11.15 -11.06 29.81
C TRP A 101 10.79 -12.27 30.66
N THR A 102 10.64 -12.01 31.95
CA THR A 102 10.18 -12.98 32.92
C THR A 102 9.30 -12.31 33.98
N ILE A 103 8.58 -13.10 34.75
CA ILE A 103 7.91 -12.66 35.97
C ILE A 103 8.70 -13.23 37.13
N ARG A 104 9.06 -12.39 38.10
CA ARG A 104 9.84 -12.80 39.28
C ARG A 104 9.28 -12.18 40.55
N PRO A 105 9.54 -12.76 41.73
CA PRO A 105 9.21 -12.09 42.98
C PRO A 105 10.03 -10.80 43.11
N ARG A 106 9.41 -9.76 43.68
CA ARG A 106 10.10 -8.53 44.07
C ARG A 106 11.17 -8.85 45.12
N GLU A 107 12.21 -8.03 45.16
CA GLU A 107 13.34 -8.22 46.06
C GLU A 107 12.89 -8.37 47.52
N GLY A 108 13.36 -9.42 48.20
CA GLY A 108 12.98 -9.74 49.59
C GLY A 108 11.61 -10.41 49.76
N ARG A 109 10.90 -10.79 48.69
CA ARG A 109 9.63 -11.54 48.74
C ARG A 109 9.81 -13.02 48.38
N ALA A 110 8.99 -13.88 48.97
CA ALA A 110 9.06 -15.32 48.76
C ALA A 110 8.59 -15.73 47.35
N VAL A 111 9.25 -16.75 46.76
CA VAL A 111 8.88 -17.32 45.46
C VAL A 111 7.50 -17.97 45.55
N ASN A 112 6.52 -17.43 44.83
CA ASN A 112 5.16 -17.98 44.77
C ASN A 112 5.06 -19.00 43.60
N GLY A 113 4.28 -20.08 43.76
CA GLY A 113 4.08 -21.10 42.73
C GLY A 113 3.28 -20.64 41.50
N ARG A 114 2.77 -19.39 41.51
CA ARG A 114 1.90 -18.81 40.46
C ARG A 114 2.66 -18.26 39.26
N THR A 115 3.97 -18.02 39.39
CA THR A 115 4.81 -17.38 38.36
C THR A 115 4.71 -18.08 37.00
N ALA A 116 4.78 -19.42 36.96
CA ALA A 116 4.71 -20.18 35.71
C ALA A 116 3.36 -20.03 34.98
N ALA A 117 2.25 -19.95 35.74
CA ALA A 117 0.93 -19.75 35.18
C ALA A 117 0.76 -18.34 34.58
N LEU A 118 1.27 -17.32 35.28
CA LEU A 118 1.23 -15.93 34.82
C LEU A 118 2.12 -15.70 33.59
N ILE A 119 3.31 -16.31 33.53
CA ILE A 119 4.15 -16.29 32.33
C ILE A 119 3.40 -16.95 31.15
N THR A 120 2.75 -18.09 31.40
CA THR A 120 1.97 -18.78 30.36
C THR A 120 0.81 -17.93 29.86
N TRP A 121 0.13 -17.21 30.75
CA TRP A 121 -0.95 -16.30 30.41
C TRP A 121 -0.44 -15.08 29.62
N LEU A 122 0.63 -14.43 30.09
CA LEU A 122 1.18 -13.22 29.47
C LEU A 122 1.84 -13.49 28.11
N ARG A 123 2.21 -14.73 27.79
CA ARG A 123 2.59 -15.12 26.42
C ARG A 123 1.47 -14.91 25.39
N LYS A 124 0.21 -14.81 25.84
CA LYS A 124 -0.96 -14.59 25.00
C LYS A 124 -2.02 -13.73 25.72
N PRO A 125 -1.74 -12.44 26.00
CA PRO A 125 -2.52 -11.63 26.96
C PRO A 125 -4.00 -11.47 26.59
N ASP A 126 -4.32 -11.42 25.30
CA ASP A 126 -5.68 -11.30 24.77
C ASP A 126 -6.31 -12.66 24.42
N GLY A 127 -5.58 -13.76 24.59
CA GLY A 127 -5.98 -15.10 24.18
C GLY A 127 -5.93 -15.36 22.66
N LEU A 128 -5.51 -14.40 21.83
CA LEU A 128 -5.46 -14.47 20.37
C LEU A 128 -4.05 -14.28 19.79
N HIS A 129 -3.37 -13.22 20.18
CA HIS A 129 -2.05 -12.81 19.69
C HIS A 129 -0.95 -13.22 20.66
N ARG A 130 0.22 -13.60 20.12
CA ARG A 130 1.41 -13.83 20.96
C ARG A 130 1.86 -12.51 21.57
N TRP A 131 2.64 -12.59 22.64
CA TRP A 131 3.20 -11.42 23.33
C TRP A 131 3.74 -10.36 22.37
N ASP A 132 4.58 -10.75 21.41
CA ASP A 132 5.22 -9.81 20.47
C ASP A 132 4.19 -9.08 19.62
N ASP A 133 3.24 -9.80 19.01
CA ASP A 133 2.17 -9.23 18.19
C ASP A 133 1.27 -8.29 19.02
N TRP A 134 0.91 -8.72 20.23
CA TRP A 134 0.09 -7.95 21.16
C TRP A 134 0.79 -6.66 21.59
N LEU A 135 2.07 -6.76 21.95
CA LEU A 135 2.88 -5.63 22.40
C LEU A 135 3.09 -4.62 21.27
N ARG A 136 3.30 -5.10 20.03
CA ARG A 136 3.38 -4.23 18.86
C ARG A 136 2.10 -3.43 18.63
N MET A 137 0.94 -4.06 18.76
CA MET A 137 -0.36 -3.36 18.66
C MET A 137 -0.50 -2.30 19.76
N ALA A 138 -0.13 -2.65 21.00
CA ALA A 138 -0.17 -1.70 22.11
C ALA A 138 0.79 -0.51 21.90
N LEU A 139 2.03 -0.78 21.46
CA LEU A 139 3.03 0.25 21.19
C LEU A 139 2.64 1.16 20.02
N GLU A 140 1.89 0.68 19.03
CA GLU A 140 1.35 1.52 17.95
C GLU A 140 0.49 2.65 18.53
N ASP A 141 -0.46 2.30 19.41
CA ASP A 141 -1.34 3.28 20.04
C ASP A 141 -0.58 4.22 21.00
N VAL A 142 0.51 3.76 21.62
CA VAL A 142 1.36 4.62 22.46
C VAL A 142 2.19 5.61 21.63
N LEU A 143 2.81 5.12 20.56
CA LEU A 143 3.77 5.90 19.77
C LEU A 143 3.09 6.87 18.79
N VAL A 144 1.92 6.51 18.25
CA VAL A 144 1.21 7.33 17.25
C VAL A 144 0.21 8.28 17.87
N ILE A 145 -0.65 7.80 18.77
CA ILE A 145 -1.76 8.60 19.34
C ILE A 145 -1.68 8.81 20.85
N ASP A 146 -0.79 8.10 21.53
CA ASP A 146 -0.60 8.10 22.99
C ASP A 146 -1.89 7.87 23.78
N ALA A 147 -2.64 6.84 23.36
CA ALA A 147 -3.98 6.55 23.88
C ALA A 147 -4.23 5.05 24.08
N LEU A 148 -3.23 4.29 24.54
CA LEU A 148 -3.37 2.84 24.74
C LEU A 148 -4.62 2.50 25.56
N SER A 149 -5.47 1.66 24.98
CA SER A 149 -6.75 1.24 25.56
C SER A 149 -6.84 -0.28 25.56
N LEU A 150 -6.84 -0.89 26.74
CA LEU A 150 -6.92 -2.34 26.93
C LEU A 150 -8.19 -2.70 27.69
N LEU A 151 -9.13 -3.36 27.00
CA LEU A 151 -10.36 -3.87 27.60
C LEU A 151 -10.03 -5.09 28.48
N LYS A 152 -10.40 -5.01 29.76
CA LYS A 152 -10.24 -6.09 30.72
C LYS A 152 -11.42 -7.04 30.64
N ARG A 153 -11.30 -8.09 29.85
CA ARG A 153 -12.35 -9.12 29.79
C ARG A 153 -12.26 -10.01 31.01
N ARG A 154 -13.36 -10.12 31.76
CA ARG A 154 -13.45 -10.92 32.98
C ARG A 154 -14.35 -12.13 32.80
N ASP A 155 -14.10 -13.17 33.58
CA ASP A 155 -15.01 -14.31 33.70
C ASP A 155 -16.21 -13.98 34.64
N TYR A 156 -17.16 -14.90 34.76
CA TYR A 156 -18.31 -14.73 35.66
C TYR A 156 -17.93 -14.64 37.15
N ALA A 157 -16.72 -15.04 37.52
CA ALA A 157 -16.18 -14.94 38.87
C ALA A 157 -15.39 -13.64 39.10
N GLY A 158 -15.27 -12.78 38.08
CA GLY A 158 -14.56 -11.50 38.14
C GLY A 158 -13.05 -11.58 37.86
N ASN A 159 -12.51 -12.77 37.58
CA ASN A 159 -11.09 -12.93 37.29
C ASN A 159 -10.77 -12.41 35.88
N LEU A 160 -9.59 -11.81 35.71
CA LEU A 160 -9.14 -11.36 34.39
C LEU A 160 -8.90 -12.55 33.46
N LEU A 161 -9.63 -12.57 32.36
CA LEU A 161 -9.53 -13.58 31.30
C LEU A 161 -8.54 -13.15 30.22
N ALA A 162 -8.65 -11.89 29.77
CA ALA A 162 -7.88 -11.36 28.64
C ALA A 162 -7.74 -9.82 28.70
N LEU A 163 -6.63 -9.31 28.19
CA LEU A 163 -6.38 -7.89 27.92
C LEU A 163 -6.50 -7.62 26.42
N GLU A 164 -7.67 -7.19 25.98
CA GLU A 164 -7.97 -7.00 24.56
C GLU A 164 -7.66 -5.56 24.12
N PRO A 165 -6.71 -5.35 23.18
CA PRO A 165 -6.48 -4.03 22.62
C PRO A 165 -7.70 -3.52 21.88
N ILE A 166 -8.16 -2.32 22.22
CA ILE A 166 -9.21 -1.61 21.49
C ILE A 166 -8.66 -0.29 21.00
N ASP A 167 -9.21 0.21 19.89
CA ASP A 167 -8.72 1.47 19.30
C ASP A 167 -8.91 2.64 20.27
N GLY A 168 -7.79 3.17 20.78
CA GLY A 168 -7.78 4.30 21.70
C GLY A 168 -8.37 5.59 21.15
N ALA A 169 -8.42 5.74 19.81
CA ALA A 169 -9.06 6.89 19.17
C ALA A 169 -10.59 6.89 19.36
N THR A 170 -11.19 5.74 19.67
CA THR A 170 -12.62 5.62 19.97
C THR A 170 -12.95 5.92 21.43
N ILE A 171 -11.96 6.11 22.29
CA ILE A 171 -12.16 6.29 23.72
C ILE A 171 -12.11 7.77 24.12
N LYS A 172 -13.17 8.21 24.78
CA LYS A 172 -13.27 9.50 25.45
C LYS A 172 -13.17 9.31 26.95
N PRO A 173 -12.08 9.76 27.60
CA PRO A 173 -12.04 9.79 29.05
C PRO A 173 -13.00 10.85 29.59
N LEU A 174 -13.74 10.49 30.62
CA LEU A 174 -14.64 11.37 31.34
C LEU A 174 -13.86 12.07 32.47
N VAL A 175 -14.29 13.27 32.82
CA VAL A 175 -13.70 14.04 33.91
C VAL A 175 -14.70 14.32 35.02
N ASP A 176 -14.26 14.24 36.27
CA ASP A 176 -15.02 14.65 37.43
C ASP A 176 -15.00 16.19 37.63
N ASP A 177 -15.65 16.67 38.69
CA ASP A 177 -15.73 18.11 39.01
C ASP A 177 -14.36 18.77 39.30
N TRP A 178 -13.34 17.95 39.58
CA TRP A 178 -11.96 18.36 39.81
C TRP A 178 -11.06 18.15 38.59
N GLY A 179 -11.61 17.73 37.44
CA GLY A 179 -10.86 17.53 36.20
C GLY A 179 -10.00 16.27 36.18
N ARG A 180 -10.30 15.30 37.05
CA ARG A 180 -9.62 14.00 37.16
C ARG A 180 -10.48 12.90 36.55
N ILE A 181 -9.89 11.75 36.27
CA ILE A 181 -10.67 10.57 35.89
C ILE A 181 -11.48 10.14 37.12
N PRO A 182 -12.80 9.93 37.01
CA PRO A 182 -13.62 9.47 38.12
C PRO A 182 -13.03 8.24 38.82
N GLU A 183 -12.68 8.40 40.10
CA GLU A 183 -12.08 7.35 40.93
C GLU A 183 -13.16 6.49 41.61
N PRO A 184 -12.87 5.21 41.91
CA PRO A 184 -13.76 4.37 42.71
C PRO A 184 -14.00 4.99 44.09
N MET A 185 -15.26 4.99 44.54
CA MET A 185 -15.66 5.53 45.84
C MET A 185 -16.33 4.46 46.69
N LEU A 186 -16.08 4.48 48.00
CA LEU A 186 -16.79 3.63 48.94
C LEU A 186 -18.15 4.26 49.26
N ARG A 187 -19.24 3.60 48.88
CA ARG A 187 -20.60 3.99 49.23
C ARG A 187 -21.28 2.84 49.97
N ALA A 188 -21.78 3.11 51.18
CA ALA A 188 -22.46 2.12 52.01
C ALA A 188 -21.66 0.81 52.31
N GLY A 189 -20.32 0.87 52.30
CA GLY A 189 -19.45 -0.29 52.54
C GLY A 189 -19.13 -1.10 51.28
N GLU A 190 -19.67 -0.73 50.12
CA GLU A 190 -19.35 -1.32 48.82
C GLU A 190 -18.53 -0.34 47.96
N THR A 191 -17.62 -0.87 47.14
CA THR A 191 -16.85 -0.06 46.17
C THR A 191 -17.71 0.19 44.94
N GLU A 192 -18.12 1.45 44.76
CA GLU A 192 -18.83 1.91 43.57
C GLU A 192 -17.83 2.42 42.53
N TRP A 193 -17.93 1.90 41.31
CA TRP A 193 -17.09 2.26 40.19
C TRP A 193 -17.87 3.19 39.25
N PRO A 194 -17.60 4.51 39.25
CA PRO A 194 -18.25 5.43 38.33
C PRO A 194 -17.76 5.22 36.89
N ASP A 195 -18.54 5.72 35.93
CA ASP A 195 -18.16 5.77 34.52
C ASP A 195 -16.92 6.65 34.36
N ALA A 196 -15.82 6.06 33.90
CA ALA A 196 -14.52 6.72 33.75
C ALA A 196 -14.18 7.00 32.28
N TYR A 197 -14.68 6.15 31.38
CA TYR A 197 -14.42 6.22 29.96
C TYR A 197 -15.71 5.99 29.17
N GLN A 198 -15.78 6.56 27.99
CA GLN A 198 -16.89 6.38 27.07
C GLN A 198 -16.35 6.02 25.70
N GLN A 199 -16.82 4.92 25.13
CA GLN A 199 -16.52 4.56 23.76
C GLN A 199 -17.48 5.25 22.80
N VAL A 200 -16.90 5.93 21.83
CA VAL A 200 -17.60 6.66 20.78
C VAL A 200 -17.45 5.86 19.49
N LEU A 201 -18.57 5.36 18.97
CA LEU A 201 -18.62 4.63 17.70
C LEU A 201 -19.54 5.37 16.76
N LYS A 202 -19.02 5.75 15.58
CA LYS A 202 -19.76 6.55 14.58
C LYS A 202 -20.31 7.85 15.18
N ASP A 203 -19.48 8.57 15.93
CA ASP A 203 -19.80 9.82 16.62
C ASP A 203 -20.92 9.75 17.67
N LEU A 204 -21.31 8.53 18.04
CA LEU A 204 -22.33 8.26 19.05
C LEU A 204 -21.70 7.60 20.29
N PRO A 205 -22.10 8.01 21.51
CA PRO A 205 -21.69 7.35 22.73
C PRO A 205 -22.31 5.95 22.78
N ALA A 206 -21.49 4.92 22.56
CA ALA A 206 -21.95 3.54 22.43
C ALA A 206 -21.99 2.84 23.78
N VAL A 207 -20.90 2.92 24.56
CA VAL A 207 -20.72 2.19 25.81
C VAL A 207 -19.91 3.03 26.79
N ASN A 208 -20.29 3.03 28.07
CA ASN A 208 -19.46 3.56 29.15
C ASN A 208 -18.69 2.43 29.82
N TYR A 209 -17.45 2.70 30.18
CA TYR A 209 -16.55 1.80 30.90
C TYR A 209 -16.13 2.45 32.20
N THR A 210 -16.06 1.64 33.26
CA THR A 210 -15.44 2.06 34.51
C THR A 210 -13.91 1.91 34.43
N ALA A 211 -13.20 2.46 35.42
CA ALA A 211 -11.76 2.24 35.56
C ALA A 211 -11.38 0.77 35.81
N ASN A 212 -12.35 -0.07 36.18
CA ASN A 212 -12.14 -1.51 36.36
C ASN A 212 -12.38 -2.32 35.07
N ASP A 213 -13.12 -1.76 34.11
CA ASP A 213 -13.44 -2.43 32.83
C ASP A 213 -12.40 -2.14 31.75
N LEU A 214 -11.87 -0.91 31.73
CA LEU A 214 -10.95 -0.44 30.70
C LEU A 214 -9.68 0.15 31.32
N LEU A 215 -8.53 -0.32 30.86
CA LEU A 215 -7.25 0.30 31.18
C LEU A 215 -6.87 1.29 30.06
N TYR A 216 -7.05 2.59 30.34
CA TYR A 216 -6.64 3.69 29.46
C TYR A 216 -5.33 4.31 29.96
N ARG A 217 -4.24 4.12 29.22
CA ARG A 217 -2.88 4.43 29.69
C ARG A 217 -2.04 5.20 28.66
N PRO A 218 -2.18 6.53 28.58
CA PRO A 218 -1.21 7.38 27.91
C PRO A 218 0.14 7.40 28.64
N ARG A 219 1.24 7.50 27.87
CA ARG A 219 2.61 7.63 28.36
C ARG A 219 2.97 9.09 28.65
N ASN A 220 2.67 10.03 27.75
CA ASN A 220 3.07 11.44 27.88
C ASN A 220 1.90 12.31 28.36
N ARG A 221 1.52 12.15 29.63
CA ARG A 221 0.42 12.89 30.25
C ARG A 221 0.82 14.32 30.60
N ARG A 222 -0.11 15.26 30.45
CA ARG A 222 0.05 16.67 30.87
C ARG A 222 -1.12 17.04 31.77
N VAL A 223 -0.86 17.71 32.90
CA VAL A 223 -1.91 18.01 33.90
C VAL A 223 -3.07 18.83 33.32
N ASN A 224 -2.80 19.68 32.34
CA ASN A 224 -3.80 20.54 31.70
C ASN A 224 -4.58 19.86 30.57
N ARG A 225 -4.38 18.55 30.33
CA ARG A 225 -4.97 17.79 29.22
C ARG A 225 -5.33 16.37 29.67
N VAL A 226 -6.42 15.83 29.12
CA VAL A 226 -6.91 14.48 29.45
C VAL A 226 -6.26 13.41 28.59
N TYR A 227 -5.89 13.77 27.36
CA TYR A 227 -5.25 12.89 26.38
C TYR A 227 -3.72 12.95 26.46
N GLY A 228 -3.08 11.88 25.97
CA GLY A 228 -1.63 11.83 25.81
C GLY A 228 -1.07 12.79 24.77
N TYR A 229 0.26 12.93 24.75
CA TYR A 229 1.01 13.75 23.81
C TYR A 229 2.02 12.89 23.06
N SER A 230 1.58 12.29 21.96
CA SER A 230 2.36 11.29 21.26
C SER A 230 3.67 11.82 20.69
N PRO A 231 4.70 10.96 20.55
CA PRO A 231 5.90 11.30 19.80
C PRO A 231 5.61 11.86 18.40
N VAL A 232 4.61 11.32 17.69
CA VAL A 232 4.17 11.86 16.38
C VAL A 232 3.65 13.29 16.50
N GLU A 233 2.84 13.59 17.51
CA GLU A 233 2.33 14.96 17.75
C GLU A 233 3.47 15.93 18.06
N GLN A 234 4.50 15.48 18.80
CA GLN A 234 5.67 16.29 19.15
C GLN A 234 6.48 16.75 17.92
N VAL A 235 6.62 15.90 16.90
CA VAL A 235 7.36 16.23 15.67
C VAL A 235 6.46 16.63 14.50
N MET A 236 5.16 16.88 14.73
CA MET A 236 4.18 17.17 13.67
C MET A 236 4.65 18.27 12.71
N THR A 237 5.17 19.39 13.22
CA THR A 237 5.63 20.50 12.37
C THR A 237 6.82 20.07 11.52
N THR A 238 7.79 19.36 12.11
CA THR A 238 8.97 18.84 11.43
C THR A 238 8.59 17.84 10.33
N VAL A 239 7.66 16.93 10.62
CA VAL A 239 7.13 15.95 9.67
C VAL A 239 6.40 16.64 8.53
N ASN A 240 5.60 17.67 8.80
CA ASN A 240 4.95 18.46 7.74
C ASN A 240 5.96 19.17 6.83
N ILE A 241 7.06 19.68 7.39
CA ILE A 241 8.17 20.23 6.59
C ILE A 241 8.80 19.13 5.72
N ALA A 242 9.06 17.96 6.31
CA ALA A 242 9.63 16.82 5.60
C ALA A 242 8.73 16.32 4.46
N LEU A 243 7.42 16.21 4.69
CA LEU A 243 6.43 15.83 3.67
C LEU A 243 6.41 16.83 2.51
N ARG A 244 6.37 18.13 2.81
CA ARG A 244 6.43 19.16 1.76
C ARG A 244 7.75 19.12 0.99
N ARG A 245 8.85 18.81 1.68
CA ARG A 245 10.15 18.62 1.05
C ARG A 245 10.17 17.38 0.16
N GLN A 246 9.65 16.24 0.61
CA GLN A 246 9.52 15.02 -0.20
C GLN A 246 8.67 15.25 -1.45
N VAL A 247 7.52 15.91 -1.32
CA VAL A 247 6.71 16.32 -2.47
C VAL A 247 7.52 17.24 -3.38
N GLY A 248 8.25 18.20 -2.82
CA GLY A 248 9.12 19.09 -3.58
C GLY A 248 10.25 18.38 -4.33
N THR A 249 10.83 17.33 -3.74
CA THR A 249 11.86 16.46 -4.34
C THR A 249 11.25 15.55 -5.41
N LEU A 250 10.08 14.97 -5.17
CA LEU A 250 9.34 14.19 -6.16
C LEU A 250 9.00 15.07 -7.38
N GLU A 251 8.52 16.28 -7.16
CA GLU A 251 8.32 17.29 -8.19
C GLU A 251 9.62 17.65 -8.90
N TYR A 252 10.76 17.63 -8.21
CA TYR A 252 12.04 17.86 -8.88
C TYR A 252 12.32 16.75 -9.90
N TYR A 253 12.16 15.48 -9.52
CA TYR A 253 12.40 14.35 -10.43
C TYR A 253 11.33 14.17 -11.49
N THR A 254 10.07 14.50 -11.19
CA THR A 254 8.96 14.34 -12.12
C THR A 254 8.76 15.57 -13.00
N SER A 255 9.18 16.75 -12.55
CA SER A 255 8.79 18.03 -13.14
C SER A 255 9.89 19.11 -13.24
N GLY A 256 11.08 18.95 -12.63
CA GLY A 256 12.25 19.86 -12.71
C GLY A 256 12.09 21.20 -11.96
N ASN A 257 13.09 21.67 -11.18
CA ASN A 257 12.99 22.90 -10.35
C ASN A 257 14.02 24.02 -10.55
N VAL A 258 14.71 24.08 -11.67
CA VAL A 258 15.55 25.24 -11.98
C VAL A 258 15.03 25.83 -13.27
N PRO A 259 14.79 27.16 -13.35
CA PRO A 259 14.72 27.78 -14.66
C PRO A 259 16.08 27.58 -15.35
N ASP A 260 16.18 26.67 -16.33
CA ASP A 260 17.43 26.33 -17.03
C ASP A 260 18.16 27.58 -17.59
N SER A 261 17.44 28.66 -17.83
CA SER A 261 18.00 29.96 -18.20
C SER A 261 17.05 31.12 -17.88
N LEU A 262 17.62 32.29 -17.58
CA LEU A 262 16.94 33.57 -17.75
C LEU A 262 17.22 34.04 -19.18
N ILE A 263 16.17 34.18 -19.99
CA ILE A 263 16.32 34.60 -21.38
C ILE A 263 16.13 36.11 -21.44
N GLY A 264 17.18 36.81 -21.88
CA GLY A 264 17.14 38.26 -22.06
C GLY A 264 16.22 38.65 -23.21
N VAL A 265 15.34 39.60 -22.97
CA VAL A 265 14.51 40.24 -24.01
C VAL A 265 15.11 41.59 -24.38
N PRO A 266 14.86 42.11 -25.60
CA PRO A 266 15.40 43.40 -26.03
C PRO A 266 15.02 44.52 -25.06
N ASP A 267 15.95 45.45 -24.80
CA ASP A 267 15.74 46.59 -23.87
C ASP A 267 14.62 47.55 -24.32
N THR A 268 14.16 47.42 -25.56
CA THR A 268 13.04 48.19 -26.13
C THR A 268 11.66 47.66 -25.73
N TRP A 269 11.59 46.48 -25.12
CA TRP A 269 10.33 45.90 -24.67
C TRP A 269 9.87 46.56 -23.37
N THR A 270 8.62 47.00 -23.37
CA THR A 270 7.98 47.54 -22.17
C THR A 270 7.64 46.41 -21.18
N PRO A 271 7.55 46.68 -19.86
CA PRO A 271 7.18 45.67 -18.86
C PRO A 271 5.87 44.94 -19.20
N ASP A 272 4.90 45.63 -19.78
CA ASP A 272 3.62 45.06 -20.18
C ASP A 272 3.77 44.09 -21.37
N GLN A 273 4.67 44.36 -22.32
CA GLN A 273 4.97 43.45 -23.42
C GLN A 273 5.71 42.20 -22.95
N ILE A 274 6.59 42.34 -21.95
CA ILE A 274 7.26 41.20 -21.32
C ILE A 274 6.25 40.34 -20.59
N ALA A 275 5.33 40.95 -19.82
CA ALA A 275 4.27 40.25 -19.12
C ALA A 275 3.30 39.56 -20.08
N ALA A 276 2.91 40.21 -21.17
CA ALA A 276 2.03 39.63 -22.19
C ALA A 276 2.69 38.44 -22.90
N PHE A 277 3.96 38.55 -23.28
CA PHE A 277 4.71 37.44 -23.88
C PHE A 277 4.93 36.30 -22.90
N GLN A 278 5.23 36.61 -21.64
CA GLN A 278 5.39 35.61 -20.59
C GLN A 278 4.07 34.89 -20.30
N ASN A 279 2.95 35.60 -20.21
CA ASN A 279 1.63 35.00 -20.04
C ASN A 279 1.23 34.14 -21.25
N HIS A 280 1.54 34.59 -22.46
CA HIS A 280 1.31 33.82 -23.69
C HIS A 280 2.16 32.54 -23.71
N TRP A 281 3.46 32.65 -23.41
CA TRP A 281 4.37 31.52 -23.29
C TRP A 281 3.97 30.55 -22.17
N ASP A 282 3.49 31.09 -21.04
CA ASP A 282 3.00 30.31 -19.91
C ASP A 282 1.69 29.60 -20.26
N SER A 283 0.77 30.23 -21.01
CA SER A 283 -0.49 29.63 -21.44
C SER A 283 -0.29 28.38 -22.31
N LEU A 284 0.79 28.33 -23.10
CA LEU A 284 1.18 27.16 -23.91
C LEU A 284 1.51 25.92 -23.07
N PHE A 285 1.55 26.02 -21.74
CA PHE A 285 1.89 24.91 -20.87
C PHE A 285 0.84 24.56 -19.78
N GLU A 286 -0.36 25.17 -19.71
CA GLU A 286 -1.30 25.26 -18.54
C GLU A 286 -1.75 23.99 -17.75
N GLY A 287 -1.63 24.00 -16.39
CA GLY A 287 -2.21 22.98 -15.49
C GLY A 287 -1.40 22.28 -14.34
N ASN A 288 -0.16 22.65 -13.98
CA ASN A 288 0.67 21.83 -13.03
C ASN A 288 1.54 22.67 -12.05
N GLN A 289 1.60 22.34 -10.74
CA GLN A 289 2.41 23.02 -9.70
C GLN A 289 3.93 23.01 -10.01
N ALA A 290 4.37 22.06 -10.84
CA ALA A 290 5.62 22.07 -11.60
C ALA A 290 5.99 23.43 -12.23
N ARG A 291 5.01 24.22 -12.63
CA ARG A 291 5.19 25.43 -13.47
C ARG A 291 5.68 26.66 -12.73
N ARG A 292 5.58 26.67 -11.40
CA ARG A 292 6.24 27.70 -10.57
C ARG A 292 7.76 27.70 -10.70
N ARG A 293 8.30 26.65 -11.32
CA ARG A 293 9.71 26.36 -11.42
C ARG A 293 10.34 26.71 -12.79
N LYS A 294 9.58 27.35 -13.70
CA LYS A 294 10.01 27.66 -15.08
C LYS A 294 10.76 29.00 -15.25
N ALA A 295 11.47 29.11 -16.38
CA ALA A 295 12.25 30.29 -16.82
C ALA A 295 11.45 31.59 -16.79
N LYS A 296 12.08 32.66 -16.31
CA LYS A 296 11.49 34.02 -16.25
C LYS A 296 12.26 34.95 -17.19
N PHE A 297 11.53 35.78 -17.93
CA PHE A 297 12.11 36.78 -18.82
C PHE A 297 12.32 38.09 -18.04
N VAL A 298 13.50 38.70 -18.15
CA VAL A 298 13.84 39.97 -17.47
C VAL A 298 14.47 40.97 -18.45
N PRO A 299 14.30 42.29 -18.23
CA PRO A 299 14.91 43.31 -19.10
C PRO A 299 16.43 43.14 -19.24
N GLY A 300 16.96 43.36 -20.45
CA GLY A 300 18.34 43.02 -20.83
C GLY A 300 19.44 43.69 -20.00
N GLY A 301 19.15 44.85 -19.38
CA GLY A 301 20.03 45.48 -18.40
C GLY A 301 20.28 44.64 -17.12
N VAL A 302 19.32 43.82 -16.72
CA VAL A 302 19.38 42.93 -15.53
C VAL A 302 19.94 41.55 -15.88
N ALA A 303 19.83 41.13 -17.15
CA ALA A 303 20.30 39.84 -17.66
C ALA A 303 21.84 39.74 -17.78
N LYS A 304 22.57 40.87 -17.81
CA LYS A 304 24.05 40.89 -17.86
C LYS A 304 24.73 40.37 -16.58
N THR A 305 23.98 40.19 -15.51
CA THR A 305 24.44 39.52 -14.28
C THR A 305 23.88 38.10 -14.27
N PHE A 306 24.44 37.23 -15.10
CA PHE A 306 24.11 35.80 -15.09
C PHE A 306 24.46 35.22 -13.72
N ILE A 307 23.46 35.04 -12.86
CA ILE A 307 23.58 34.28 -11.62
C ILE A 307 22.87 32.96 -11.87
N GLN A 308 23.65 31.92 -12.15
CA GLN A 308 23.16 30.55 -12.07
C GLN A 308 22.71 30.34 -10.61
N THR A 309 21.41 30.31 -10.36
CA THR A 309 20.89 29.88 -9.06
C THR A 309 21.32 28.43 -8.92
N ARG A 310 22.38 28.21 -8.15
CA ARG A 310 22.94 26.90 -7.81
C ARG A 310 21.80 25.89 -7.63
N GLU A 311 21.92 24.74 -8.28
CA GLU A 311 20.94 23.66 -8.15
C GLU A 311 20.66 23.40 -6.66
N PRO A 312 19.38 23.38 -6.24
CA PRO A 312 19.04 23.14 -4.85
C PRO A 312 19.53 21.76 -4.46
N GLU A 313 20.21 21.67 -3.31
CA GLU A 313 20.67 20.40 -2.77
C GLU A 313 19.45 19.53 -2.40
N LEU A 314 19.17 18.54 -3.24
CA LEU A 314 18.02 17.64 -3.12
C LEU A 314 18.15 16.66 -1.95
N LYS A 315 19.39 16.37 -1.59
CA LYS A 315 19.77 15.61 -0.40
C LYS A 315 20.95 16.34 0.24
N GLY A 316 20.72 16.92 1.40
CA GLY A 316 21.72 17.73 2.10
C GLY A 316 21.65 17.61 3.62
N GLU A 317 22.39 18.48 4.30
CA GLU A 317 22.46 18.50 5.78
C GLU A 317 21.09 18.66 6.45
N PHE A 318 20.14 19.31 5.77
CA PHE A 318 18.79 19.48 6.28
C PHE A 318 18.00 18.17 6.36
N ASP A 319 18.16 17.27 5.39
CA ASP A 319 17.51 15.94 5.43
C ASP A 319 18.09 15.08 6.55
N GLU A 320 19.40 15.16 6.76
CA GLU A 320 20.05 14.54 7.92
C GLU A 320 19.57 15.16 9.24
N TRP A 321 19.36 16.47 9.29
CA TRP A 321 18.80 17.14 10.47
C TRP A 321 17.37 16.70 10.76
N LEU A 322 16.50 16.61 9.74
CA LEU A 322 15.14 16.08 9.87
C LEU A 322 15.16 14.65 10.42
N ALA A 323 16.04 13.79 9.88
CA ALA A 323 16.21 12.43 10.36
C ALA A 323 16.67 12.39 11.82
N ARG A 324 17.63 13.23 12.21
CA ARG A 324 18.09 13.33 13.61
C ARG A 324 16.98 13.76 14.56
N VAL A 325 16.16 14.75 14.19
CA VAL A 325 15.05 15.23 15.04
C VAL A 325 13.98 14.15 15.20
N VAL A 326 13.58 13.47 14.12
CA VAL A 326 12.61 12.38 14.19
C VAL A 326 13.17 11.23 15.01
N CYS A 327 14.39 10.77 14.73
CA CYS A 327 15.03 9.72 15.52
C CYS A 327 15.14 10.09 17.01
N PHE A 328 15.49 11.35 17.33
CA PHE A 328 15.57 11.82 18.71
C PHE A 328 14.22 11.76 19.43
N ALA A 329 13.12 12.15 18.78
CA ALA A 329 11.78 12.09 19.38
C ALA A 329 11.31 10.66 19.70
N PHE A 330 11.77 9.67 18.93
CA PHE A 330 11.54 8.24 19.18
C PHE A 330 12.70 7.58 19.91
N SER A 331 13.68 8.37 20.35
CA SER A 331 14.93 7.98 21.01
C SER A 331 15.78 6.96 20.23
N THR A 332 15.59 6.82 18.92
CA THR A 332 16.31 5.87 18.07
C THR A 332 17.64 6.48 17.58
N SER A 333 18.63 5.65 17.26
CA SER A 333 19.89 6.14 16.70
C SER A 333 19.71 6.59 15.24
N PRO A 334 20.12 7.81 14.85
CA PRO A 334 20.07 8.27 13.47
C PRO A 334 21.24 7.78 12.60
N GLN A 335 22.21 7.04 13.16
CA GLN A 335 23.49 6.73 12.52
C GLN A 335 23.37 6.05 11.16
N ALA A 336 22.43 5.11 11.02
CA ALA A 336 22.19 4.40 9.75
C ALA A 336 21.75 5.35 8.61
N LEU A 337 21.38 6.59 8.93
CA LEU A 337 20.84 7.58 8.02
C LEU A 337 21.83 8.71 7.70
N LEU A 338 23.04 8.72 8.30
CA LEU A 338 24.05 9.79 8.15
C LEU A 338 25.12 9.44 7.11
N LYS A 339 25.61 10.45 6.37
CA LYS A 339 26.59 10.27 5.27
C LYS A 339 28.03 9.97 5.72
N GLN A 340 28.49 10.57 6.81
CA GLN A 340 29.84 10.34 7.35
C GLN A 340 29.76 9.89 8.80
N MET A 341 30.41 8.76 9.10
CA MET A 341 30.39 8.16 10.42
C MET A 341 31.82 7.97 10.91
N ASN A 342 32.15 8.56 12.06
CA ASN A 342 33.34 8.20 12.78
C ASN A 342 33.03 6.93 13.58
N ARG A 343 33.68 5.81 13.22
CA ARG A 343 33.45 4.49 13.81
C ARG A 343 33.63 4.49 15.33
N ALA A 344 34.55 5.30 15.86
CA ALA A 344 34.82 5.36 17.30
C ALA A 344 33.71 6.04 18.13
N SER A 345 32.91 6.94 17.53
CA SER A 345 31.77 7.59 18.20
C SER A 345 30.43 6.89 17.94
N ALA A 346 30.42 5.92 17.02
CA ALA A 346 29.21 5.21 16.63
C ALA A 346 28.73 4.28 17.76
N ASP A 347 29.64 3.52 18.36
CA ASP A 347 29.30 2.57 19.42
C ASP A 347 28.76 3.30 20.66
N THR A 348 29.43 4.37 21.11
CA THR A 348 28.99 5.18 22.26
C THR A 348 27.61 5.82 22.05
N GLN A 349 27.31 6.33 20.86
CA GLN A 349 25.99 6.92 20.60
C GLN A 349 24.88 5.88 20.44
N LYS A 350 25.20 4.68 19.97
CA LYS A 350 24.25 3.56 19.94
C LYS A 350 23.93 3.12 21.36
N GLU A 351 24.95 2.95 22.20
CA GLU A 351 24.79 2.64 23.64
C GLU A 351 23.95 3.70 24.34
N ILE A 352 24.22 5.00 24.14
CA ILE A 352 23.42 6.11 24.69
C ILE A 352 21.95 6.02 24.24
N ALA A 353 21.70 5.76 22.96
CA ALA A 353 20.32 5.66 22.46
C ALA A 353 19.57 4.42 23.00
N GLU A 354 20.29 3.31 23.21
CA GLU A 354 19.73 2.09 23.81
C GLU A 354 19.49 2.29 25.33
N GLU A 355 20.45 2.78 26.08
CA GLU A 355 20.35 2.97 27.54
C GLU A 355 19.43 4.15 27.93
N GLU A 356 19.61 5.34 27.35
CA GLU A 356 18.81 6.53 27.73
C GLU A 356 17.43 6.55 27.07
N GLY A 357 17.28 5.90 25.91
CA GLY A 357 16.07 5.97 25.09
C GLY A 357 15.10 4.80 25.26
N LEU A 358 15.61 3.57 25.25
CA LEU A 358 14.78 2.36 25.31
C LEU A 358 14.32 2.06 26.74
N ALA A 359 15.21 2.20 27.73
CA ALA A 359 14.92 1.84 29.12
C ALA A 359 13.66 2.53 29.68
N PRO A 360 13.41 3.84 29.48
CA PRO A 360 12.19 4.47 30.00
C PRO A 360 10.89 3.92 29.37
N LEU A 361 10.94 3.42 28.14
CA LEU A 361 9.78 2.77 27.51
C LEU A 361 9.59 1.36 28.06
N LEU A 362 10.68 0.61 28.26
CA LEU A 362 10.66 -0.70 28.90
C LEU A 362 10.14 -0.62 30.33
N ASP A 363 10.56 0.36 31.10
CA ASP A 363 10.06 0.62 32.47
C ASP A 363 8.59 1.01 32.48
N TRP A 364 8.14 1.78 31.48
CA TRP A 364 6.73 2.12 31.35
C TRP A 364 5.87 0.88 31.05
N VAL A 365 6.33 -0.02 30.17
CA VAL A 365 5.66 -1.31 29.89
C VAL A 365 5.71 -2.20 31.13
N LYS A 366 6.82 -2.25 31.85
CA LYS A 366 6.93 -2.95 33.14
C LYS A 366 5.89 -2.44 34.12
N GLY A 367 5.76 -1.11 34.30
CA GLY A 367 4.76 -0.51 35.18
C GLY A 367 3.33 -0.84 34.77
N LEU A 368 3.04 -0.86 33.46
CA LEU A 368 1.76 -1.30 32.92
C LEU A 368 1.42 -2.74 33.34
N ILE A 369 2.36 -3.68 33.17
CA ILE A 369 2.13 -5.09 33.51
C ILE A 369 2.13 -5.31 35.03
N ASP A 370 3.00 -4.62 35.78
CA ASP A 370 3.04 -4.68 37.25
C ASP A 370 1.69 -4.27 37.86
N ASP A 371 1.05 -3.22 37.33
CA ASP A 371 -0.28 -2.79 37.79
C ASP A 371 -1.34 -3.87 37.51
N VAL A 372 -1.29 -4.53 36.34
CA VAL A 372 -2.18 -5.68 36.05
C VAL A 372 -1.91 -6.85 37.01
N LEU A 373 -0.64 -7.17 37.29
CA LEU A 373 -0.29 -8.23 38.23
C LEU A 373 -0.79 -7.94 39.65
N ALA A 374 -0.67 -6.70 40.10
CA ALA A 374 -1.11 -6.27 41.43
C ALA A 374 -2.64 -6.20 41.52
N ASP A 375 -3.29 -5.47 40.62
CA ASP A 375 -4.71 -5.11 40.72
C ASP A 375 -5.63 -6.24 40.23
N ASP A 376 -5.25 -6.94 39.15
CA ASP A 376 -6.12 -7.92 38.50
C ASP A 376 -5.82 -9.37 38.90
N PHE A 377 -4.55 -9.70 39.12
CA PHE A 377 -4.13 -11.04 39.56
C PHE A 377 -3.91 -11.17 41.07
N GLY A 378 -4.00 -10.05 41.81
CA GLY A 378 -3.79 -10.03 43.26
C GLY A 378 -2.41 -10.54 43.66
N ALA A 379 -1.40 -10.28 42.81
CA ALA A 379 -0.03 -10.73 42.99
C ALA A 379 0.97 -9.54 43.11
N PRO A 380 0.77 -8.61 44.08
CA PRO A 380 1.63 -7.45 44.26
C PRO A 380 3.07 -7.80 44.66
N GLU A 381 3.30 -9.02 45.14
CA GLU A 381 4.63 -9.55 45.45
C GLU A 381 5.45 -9.91 44.20
N LEU A 382 4.80 -10.04 43.05
CA LEU A 382 5.45 -10.33 41.78
C LEU A 382 5.69 -9.05 40.98
N GLU A 383 6.67 -9.12 40.10
CA GLU A 383 6.97 -8.07 39.14
C GLU A 383 7.33 -8.66 37.78
N PHE A 384 6.99 -7.91 36.74
CA PHE A 384 7.53 -8.09 35.41
C PHE A 384 8.97 -7.59 35.39
N ALA A 385 9.88 -8.37 34.82
CA ALA A 385 11.27 -8.01 34.66
C ALA A 385 11.72 -8.33 33.24
N TRP A 386 12.29 -7.35 32.56
CA TRP A 386 13.03 -7.59 31.33
C TRP A 386 14.24 -8.47 31.65
N ALA A 387 14.50 -9.47 30.81
CA ALA A 387 15.76 -10.16 30.85
C ALA A 387 16.84 -9.16 30.43
N GLU A 388 17.96 -9.13 31.14
CA GLU A 388 19.10 -8.34 30.68
C GLU A 388 19.47 -8.86 29.29
N ASP A 389 19.49 -7.97 28.29
CA ASP A 389 20.04 -8.24 26.97
C ASP A 389 21.56 -8.29 27.17
N VAL A 390 22.02 -9.40 27.74
CA VAL A 390 23.42 -9.72 27.94
C VAL A 390 23.98 -10.07 26.57
N GLN A 391 23.99 -9.10 25.65
CA GLN A 391 25.00 -9.05 24.61
C GLN A 391 26.33 -8.71 25.30
N ILE A 392 26.85 -9.65 26.10
CA ILE A 392 28.27 -9.59 26.39
C ILE A 392 28.92 -9.93 25.05
N ASP A 393 29.52 -8.92 24.44
CA ASP A 393 30.51 -9.11 23.39
C ASP A 393 31.43 -10.24 23.83
N GLU A 394 31.38 -11.39 23.17
CA GLU A 394 32.18 -12.57 23.52
C GLU A 394 33.66 -12.19 23.64
N ALA A 395 34.11 -11.18 22.88
CA ALA A 395 35.45 -10.63 22.99
C ALA A 395 35.68 -9.92 24.34
N ARG A 396 34.73 -9.13 24.83
CA ARG A 396 34.80 -8.46 26.14
C ARG A 396 34.63 -9.46 27.29
N GLN A 397 33.77 -10.49 27.14
CA GLN A 397 33.70 -11.59 28.10
C GLN A 397 35.04 -12.32 28.18
N ALA A 398 35.60 -12.68 27.02
CA ALA A 398 36.87 -13.36 26.91
C ALA A 398 38.00 -12.48 27.45
N GLU A 399 37.98 -11.16 27.24
CA GLU A 399 38.96 -10.24 27.81
C GLU A 399 38.84 -10.15 29.34
N ILE A 400 37.62 -10.07 29.89
CA ILE A 400 37.39 -10.08 31.35
C ILE A 400 37.83 -11.42 31.95
N LEU A 401 37.51 -12.54 31.31
CA LEU A 401 37.88 -13.89 31.77
C LEU A 401 39.38 -14.12 31.64
N ARG A 402 40.02 -13.70 30.54
CA ARG A 402 41.48 -13.69 30.38
C ARG A 402 42.14 -12.78 31.40
N GLY A 403 41.57 -11.61 31.67
CA GLY A 403 42.01 -10.69 32.72
C GLY A 403 42.01 -11.37 34.08
N LYS A 404 40.89 -12.00 34.47
CA LYS A 404 40.74 -12.76 35.72
C LYS A 404 41.70 -13.95 35.81
N ALA A 405 41.95 -14.67 34.72
CA ALA A 405 42.96 -15.75 34.68
C ALA A 405 44.39 -15.20 34.78
N SER A 406 44.70 -14.13 34.06
CA SER A 406 46.05 -13.51 34.07
C SER A 406 46.39 -12.88 35.42
N SER A 407 45.39 -12.36 36.14
CA SER A 407 45.54 -11.83 37.50
C SER A 407 45.44 -12.89 38.60
N GLY A 408 45.22 -14.16 38.23
CA GLY A 408 45.11 -15.28 39.16
C GLY A 408 43.86 -15.29 40.05
N LEU A 409 42.79 -14.59 39.65
CA LEU A 409 41.48 -14.62 40.34
C LEU A 409 40.64 -15.85 39.95
N MET A 410 40.98 -16.50 38.84
CA MET A 410 40.37 -17.73 38.34
C MET A 410 41.45 -18.62 37.72
N SER A 411 41.28 -19.94 37.79
CA SER A 411 42.16 -20.90 37.11
C SER A 411 41.83 -21.00 35.61
N ILE A 412 42.76 -21.53 34.82
CA ILE A 412 42.58 -21.68 33.36
C ILE A 412 41.40 -22.59 33.04
N ASN A 413 41.22 -23.69 33.79
CA ASN A 413 40.11 -24.61 33.60
C ASN A 413 38.75 -24.06 34.05
N GLU A 414 38.72 -23.16 35.05
CA GLU A 414 37.48 -22.45 35.41
C GLU A 414 37.05 -21.46 34.32
N VAL A 415 38.01 -20.85 33.61
CA VAL A 415 37.72 -20.02 32.43
C VAL A 415 37.26 -20.88 31.27
N ARG A 416 37.94 -22.00 30.97
CA ARG A 416 37.54 -22.94 29.92
C ARG A 416 36.12 -23.48 30.15
N ALA A 417 35.77 -23.81 31.39
CA ALA A 417 34.42 -24.25 31.75
C ALA A 417 33.35 -23.16 31.51
N LYS A 418 33.67 -21.88 31.76
CA LYS A 418 32.77 -20.76 31.49
C LYS A 418 32.65 -20.41 30.01
N ASP A 419 33.70 -20.67 29.22
CA ASP A 419 33.71 -20.54 27.76
C ASP A 419 33.18 -21.81 27.05
N GLY A 420 32.72 -22.82 27.80
CA GLY A 420 32.17 -24.06 27.24
C GLY A 420 33.20 -24.98 26.57
N LEU A 421 34.49 -24.78 26.85
CA LEU A 421 35.60 -25.58 26.35
C LEU A 421 35.90 -26.76 27.27
N ASP A 422 36.33 -27.88 26.67
CA ASP A 422 36.77 -29.05 27.45
C ASP A 422 37.95 -28.69 28.37
N PRO A 423 37.98 -29.20 29.61
CA PRO A 423 39.05 -28.93 30.56
C PRO A 423 40.38 -29.48 30.03
N ASP A 424 41.45 -28.70 30.19
CA ASP A 424 42.79 -29.16 29.85
C ASP A 424 43.27 -30.16 30.93
N PRO A 425 43.83 -31.32 30.52
CA PRO A 425 44.27 -32.35 31.46
C PRO A 425 45.53 -31.97 32.26
N SER A 426 46.20 -30.87 31.89
CA SER A 426 47.39 -30.39 32.59
C SER A 426 47.07 -30.00 34.04
N PRO A 427 47.80 -30.53 35.04
CA PRO A 427 47.64 -30.15 36.44
C PRO A 427 47.78 -28.64 36.69
N ALA A 428 48.57 -27.95 35.86
CA ALA A 428 48.79 -26.50 35.95
C ALA A 428 47.55 -25.67 35.58
N ALA A 429 46.62 -26.22 34.77
CA ALA A 429 45.41 -25.52 34.35
C ALA A 429 44.34 -25.45 35.45
N ASN A 430 44.45 -26.28 36.50
CA ASN A 430 43.57 -26.28 37.67
C ASN A 430 44.09 -25.44 38.84
N GLN A 431 45.28 -24.83 38.72
CA GLN A 431 45.88 -24.00 39.77
C GLN A 431 45.68 -22.52 39.46
N LEU A 432 45.65 -21.68 40.51
CA LEU A 432 45.61 -20.23 40.35
C LEU A 432 47.01 -19.73 39.98
N MET A 433 47.13 -19.19 38.76
CA MET A 433 48.38 -18.75 38.17
C MET A 433 48.30 -17.26 37.82
N VAL A 434 49.39 -16.51 37.96
CA VAL A 434 49.50 -15.11 37.53
C VAL A 434 50.43 -15.02 36.34
N LEU A 435 50.04 -14.25 35.31
CA LEU A 435 50.87 -14.00 34.14
C LEU A 435 51.94 -12.95 34.48
N THR A 436 53.21 -13.35 34.41
CA THR A 436 54.38 -12.47 34.58
C THR A 436 55.13 -12.32 33.26
N GLY A 437 56.09 -11.40 33.16
CA GLY A 437 56.94 -11.26 31.97
C GLY A 437 57.75 -12.52 31.60
N SER A 438 57.85 -13.50 32.51
CA SER A 438 58.47 -14.82 32.32
C SER A 438 57.46 -15.96 32.07
N GLY A 439 56.16 -15.66 31.96
CA GLY A 439 55.09 -16.65 31.80
C GLY A 439 54.20 -16.80 33.05
N TYR A 440 53.32 -17.82 33.03
CA TYR A 440 52.38 -18.11 34.12
C TYR A 440 53.08 -18.76 35.32
N VAL A 441 52.89 -18.21 36.52
CA VAL A 441 53.48 -18.70 37.78
C VAL A 441 52.38 -18.93 38.82
N PRO A 442 52.39 -20.03 39.60
CA PRO A 442 51.40 -20.26 40.66
C PRO A 442 51.47 -19.16 41.72
N ILE A 443 50.32 -18.72 42.25
CA ILE A 443 50.26 -17.71 43.33
C ILE A 443 51.03 -18.18 44.57
N ASP A 444 51.02 -19.48 44.83
CA ASP A 444 51.68 -20.10 45.99
C ASP A 444 53.21 -20.16 45.83
N ALA A 445 53.74 -19.89 44.64
CA ALA A 445 55.16 -19.97 44.32
C ALA A 445 55.88 -18.63 44.51
N ASN A 446 55.85 -18.08 45.73
CA ASN A 446 56.68 -16.93 46.11
C ASN A 446 57.94 -17.34 46.89
N THR A 447 58.51 -18.51 46.56
CA THR A 447 59.83 -18.97 47.03
C THR A 447 60.70 -19.40 45.86
N LEU A 448 62.02 -19.25 45.99
CA LEU A 448 63.02 -19.67 44.98
C LEU A 448 62.92 -21.18 44.67
N GLU A 449 62.52 -21.97 45.65
CA GLU A 449 62.32 -23.42 45.55
C GLU A 449 61.07 -23.78 44.73
N GLY A 450 59.97 -23.01 44.87
CA GLY A 450 58.76 -23.17 44.05
C GLY A 450 59.00 -22.85 42.56
N ARG A 451 59.89 -21.90 42.27
CA ARG A 451 60.28 -21.56 40.88
C ARG A 451 61.13 -22.66 40.22
N GLN A 452 61.99 -23.33 40.99
CA GLN A 452 62.80 -24.45 40.49
C GLN A 452 61.96 -25.71 40.24
N ALA A 453 60.93 -25.97 41.06
CA ALA A 453 60.00 -27.08 40.85
C ALA A 453 59.10 -26.88 39.61
N ALA A 454 58.67 -25.64 39.33
CA ALA A 454 57.92 -25.31 38.12
C ALA A 454 58.75 -25.46 36.82
N MET A 455 60.04 -25.11 36.85
CA MET A 455 60.96 -25.34 35.72
C MET A 455 61.27 -26.83 35.47
N ALA A 456 61.21 -27.67 36.51
CA ALA A 456 61.41 -29.12 36.37
C ALA A 456 60.21 -29.84 35.73
N LEU A 457 59.00 -29.28 35.82
CA LEU A 457 57.79 -29.84 35.21
C LEU A 457 57.68 -29.56 33.70
N LEU A 458 58.42 -28.59 33.15
CA LEU A 458 58.24 -28.05 31.79
C LEU A 458 59.32 -28.43 30.76
N GLY A 459 60.42 -29.09 31.14
CA GLY A 459 61.50 -29.47 30.21
C GLY A 459 62.26 -28.28 29.59
N PRO A 460 63.48 -28.48 29.02
CA PRO A 460 64.26 -27.37 28.48
C PRO A 460 63.62 -26.80 27.20
N PRO A 461 63.72 -25.48 26.95
CA PRO A 461 63.01 -24.84 25.85
C PRO A 461 63.55 -25.33 24.49
N ALA A 462 62.63 -25.69 23.59
CA ALA A 462 62.95 -25.76 22.17
C ALA A 462 63.28 -24.33 21.69
N GLY A 463 64.36 -24.19 20.94
CA GLY A 463 64.75 -22.94 20.27
C GLY A 463 63.69 -22.45 19.28
N PRO A 464 63.91 -21.32 18.60
CA PRO A 464 62.86 -20.56 17.90
C PRO A 464 62.18 -21.26 16.71
N ASP A 465 62.47 -22.53 16.44
CA ASP A 465 62.05 -23.29 15.27
C ASP A 465 61.43 -24.64 15.68
N GLY A 466 60.18 -24.65 16.17
CA GLY A 466 59.49 -25.92 16.42
C GLY A 466 58.21 -25.89 17.24
N ALA A 467 57.12 -25.37 16.67
CA ALA A 467 55.79 -25.87 17.00
C ALA A 467 55.54 -27.13 16.16
N PHE A 468 55.59 -28.30 16.81
CA PHE A 468 55.31 -29.62 16.24
C PHE A 468 53.81 -29.82 16.01
N GLY A 469 53.46 -30.51 14.91
CA GLY A 469 52.32 -31.44 14.97
C GLY A 469 51.50 -31.77 13.72
N ALA A 470 51.97 -31.53 12.49
CA ALA A 470 51.44 -32.22 11.32
C ALA A 470 52.36 -33.41 10.96
N GLN A 471 51.82 -34.63 10.94
CA GLN A 471 52.28 -35.82 10.20
C GLN A 471 51.32 -36.99 10.53
N GLY A 472 50.81 -37.80 9.63
CA GLY A 472 51.00 -37.91 8.18
C GLY A 472 50.24 -39.14 7.66
N GLY A 473 49.98 -39.17 6.35
CA GLY A 473 49.42 -40.32 5.63
C GLY A 473 48.79 -39.87 4.32
N GLY A 474 49.60 -39.79 3.25
CA GLY A 474 49.23 -39.15 1.98
C GLY A 474 48.50 -40.04 0.98
N GLN A 475 47.91 -39.40 -0.04
CA GLN A 475 48.26 -39.54 -1.46
C GLN A 475 47.38 -38.61 -2.31
N GLU A 476 48.04 -37.95 -3.28
CA GLU A 476 47.55 -37.33 -4.52
C GLU A 476 46.30 -36.42 -4.52
N GLN A 477 46.53 -35.14 -4.82
CA GLN A 477 45.77 -34.43 -5.87
C GLN A 477 46.51 -33.14 -6.27
N ASP A 478 47.13 -33.18 -7.44
CA ASP A 478 47.55 -32.00 -8.20
C ASP A 478 46.31 -31.19 -8.60
N GLY A 479 46.31 -29.86 -8.39
CA GLY A 479 45.28 -29.02 -9.02
C GLY A 479 45.01 -27.61 -8.51
N GLU A 480 45.53 -27.16 -7.37
CA GLU A 480 45.02 -25.91 -6.76
C GLU A 480 46.03 -24.76 -6.61
N ASP A 481 47.30 -24.93 -7.03
CA ASP A 481 48.36 -23.94 -6.74
C ASP A 481 48.66 -22.92 -7.88
N GLU A 482 47.90 -22.95 -8.99
CA GLU A 482 47.99 -21.96 -10.09
C GLU A 482 47.05 -20.75 -9.87
N VAL A 483 46.00 -20.90 -9.06
CA VAL A 483 44.98 -19.85 -8.86
C VAL A 483 45.41 -18.83 -7.80
N ALA A 484 46.15 -19.26 -6.78
CA ALA A 484 46.69 -18.37 -5.75
C ALA A 484 47.84 -17.47 -6.26
N LYS A 485 48.65 -17.94 -7.23
CA LYS A 485 49.73 -17.15 -7.84
C LYS A 485 49.23 -16.07 -8.80
N ARG A 486 48.05 -16.22 -9.40
CA ARG A 486 47.47 -15.19 -10.28
C ARG A 486 46.76 -14.04 -9.56
N LEU A 487 46.34 -14.25 -8.30
CA LEU A 487 45.64 -13.23 -7.52
C LEU A 487 46.57 -12.27 -6.76
N LEU A 488 47.88 -12.53 -6.73
CA LEU A 488 48.88 -11.71 -6.00
C LEU A 488 49.82 -10.88 -6.91
N ALA A 489 49.59 -10.81 -8.22
CA ALA A 489 50.43 -10.02 -9.13
C ALA A 489 49.87 -8.60 -9.38
N LYS A 490 49.90 -7.73 -8.36
CA LYS A 490 49.94 -6.26 -8.52
C LYS A 490 50.80 -5.63 -7.41
N PHE A 491 52.08 -5.96 -7.40
CA PHE A 491 53.11 -5.17 -6.72
C PHE A 491 54.37 -5.26 -7.56
N ASP A 492 54.84 -4.12 -8.07
CA ASP A 492 56.13 -3.98 -8.74
C ASP A 492 57.12 -3.40 -7.72
N PRO A 493 58.17 -4.15 -7.30
CA PRO A 493 59.11 -3.71 -6.27
C PRO A 493 60.00 -2.52 -6.64
N ASP A 494 60.08 -2.15 -7.93
CA ASP A 494 61.13 -1.25 -8.42
C ASP A 494 60.69 0.20 -8.73
N GLN A 495 59.54 0.65 -8.22
CA GLN A 495 59.08 2.03 -8.43
C GLN A 495 59.81 3.05 -7.50
N PRO A 496 60.45 4.11 -8.03
CA PRO A 496 61.30 5.01 -7.25
C PRO A 496 60.52 5.94 -6.30
N ARG A 497 61.09 6.18 -5.11
CA ARG A 497 60.55 7.05 -4.04
C ARG A 497 61.43 8.29 -3.82
N ALA A 498 60.84 9.39 -3.36
CA ALA A 498 61.61 10.56 -2.93
C ALA A 498 62.34 10.32 -1.59
N ALA A 499 63.36 11.15 -1.31
CA ALA A 499 64.30 10.98 -0.20
C ALA A 499 63.69 11.12 1.22
N ASP A 500 62.42 11.51 1.34
CA ASP A 500 61.65 11.54 2.59
C ASP A 500 60.60 10.40 2.68
N GLY A 501 60.70 9.40 1.80
CA GLY A 501 59.94 8.14 1.89
C GLY A 501 58.49 8.19 1.40
N LYS A 502 58.02 9.32 0.86
CA LYS A 502 56.69 9.44 0.24
C LYS A 502 56.70 9.27 -1.28
N TRP A 503 55.59 8.76 -1.80
CA TRP A 503 55.31 8.59 -3.23
C TRP A 503 55.19 9.96 -3.92
N THR A 504 55.86 10.17 -5.06
CA THR A 504 55.74 11.42 -5.82
C THR A 504 54.46 11.43 -6.66
N SER A 505 53.57 12.39 -6.38
CA SER A 505 52.28 12.56 -7.05
C SER A 505 52.36 13.57 -8.21
N GLY A 506 51.81 13.25 -9.37
CA GLY A 506 51.42 14.23 -10.40
C GLY A 506 49.92 14.49 -10.35
N GLY A 507 49.51 15.67 -9.89
CA GLY A 507 48.16 16.02 -9.47
C GLY A 507 47.12 16.34 -10.57
N GLY A 508 45.88 16.60 -10.13
CA GLY A 508 44.73 16.95 -10.98
C GLY A 508 44.39 18.44 -11.04
N GLY A 509 43.58 18.83 -12.05
CA GLY A 509 42.68 20.00 -11.99
C GLY A 509 42.61 20.97 -13.19
N SER A 510 41.53 20.85 -13.99
CA SER A 510 40.78 21.88 -14.76
C SER A 510 41.23 22.43 -16.13
N ALA A 511 40.20 22.62 -16.99
CA ALA A 511 40.00 23.55 -18.11
C ALA A 511 40.54 23.23 -19.52
N GLY A 512 39.69 23.49 -20.53
CA GLY A 512 40.07 23.83 -21.91
C GLY A 512 39.86 22.74 -22.95
N GLY A 513 39.15 23.08 -24.04
CA GLY A 513 38.79 22.18 -25.13
C GLY A 513 39.88 21.87 -26.16
N ASP A 514 39.39 21.33 -27.28
CA ASP A 514 40.04 20.84 -28.50
C ASP A 514 40.52 19.37 -28.49
N GLY A 515 39.88 18.57 -29.37
CA GLY A 515 40.07 17.12 -29.53
C GLY A 515 41.45 16.72 -30.06
N PRO A 516 41.74 15.40 -30.18
CA PRO A 516 41.53 14.78 -31.48
C PRO A 516 41.14 13.28 -31.47
N ALA A 517 40.80 12.84 -32.67
CA ALA A 517 40.34 11.52 -33.06
C ALA A 517 41.39 10.39 -32.93
N LYS A 518 40.86 9.16 -32.85
CA LYS A 518 41.38 7.88 -33.41
C LYS A 518 42.84 7.53 -33.09
N ILE A 519 43.03 6.60 -32.15
CA ILE A 519 43.82 5.35 -32.27
C ILE A 519 43.59 4.56 -30.98
N ARG A 520 42.81 3.47 -31.06
CA ARG A 520 42.81 2.24 -30.23
C ARG A 520 41.46 1.55 -30.38
N GLY A 521 41.26 0.92 -31.53
CA GLY A 521 40.01 0.32 -31.91
C GLY A 521 40.03 -1.21 -32.07
N GLU A 522 41.11 -1.95 -31.83
CA GLU A 522 41.08 -3.38 -32.20
C GLU A 522 41.60 -4.34 -31.13
N GLU A 523 42.71 -4.07 -30.44
CA GLU A 523 43.24 -5.05 -29.46
C GLU A 523 42.53 -5.07 -28.09
N ALA A 524 41.84 -3.98 -27.71
CA ALA A 524 41.01 -3.96 -26.50
C ALA A 524 39.60 -4.56 -26.72
N ARG A 525 39.20 -4.81 -27.97
CA ARG A 525 37.82 -5.24 -28.32
C ARG A 525 37.61 -6.77 -28.21
N GLY A 526 38.68 -7.57 -28.20
CA GLY A 526 38.60 -9.03 -28.16
C GLY A 526 38.44 -9.66 -26.76
N THR A 527 38.74 -8.92 -25.69
CA THR A 527 38.89 -9.49 -24.34
C THR A 527 37.57 -9.62 -23.58
N PHE A 528 36.65 -8.66 -23.66
CA PHE A 528 35.40 -8.71 -22.91
C PHE A 528 34.41 -9.76 -23.44
N ARG A 529 34.23 -9.84 -24.77
CA ARG A 529 33.32 -10.83 -25.41
C ARG A 529 33.80 -12.26 -25.16
N GLY A 530 35.12 -12.48 -25.23
CA GLY A 530 35.73 -13.76 -24.88
C GLY A 530 35.51 -14.14 -23.41
N VAL A 531 35.60 -13.18 -22.48
CA VAL A 531 35.36 -13.41 -21.05
C VAL A 531 33.91 -13.77 -20.77
N VAL A 532 32.93 -13.04 -21.32
CA VAL A 532 31.49 -13.35 -21.11
C VAL A 532 31.13 -14.71 -21.67
N ARG A 533 31.60 -15.03 -22.87
CA ARG A 533 31.39 -16.35 -23.49
C ARG A 533 32.00 -17.47 -22.65
N ASN A 534 33.27 -17.35 -22.27
CA ASN A 534 33.95 -18.38 -21.47
C ASN A 534 33.33 -18.56 -20.08
N THR A 535 32.86 -17.47 -19.45
CA THR A 535 32.16 -17.53 -18.17
C THR A 535 30.80 -18.23 -18.29
N THR A 536 30.08 -17.98 -19.39
CA THR A 536 28.80 -18.64 -19.68
C THR A 536 28.99 -20.13 -19.95
N ILE A 537 30.04 -20.50 -20.68
CA ILE A 537 30.41 -21.91 -20.94
C ILE A 537 30.80 -22.62 -19.64
N ALA A 538 31.57 -21.97 -18.75
CA ALA A 538 31.90 -22.56 -17.45
C ALA A 538 30.65 -22.81 -16.58
N ALA A 539 29.69 -21.89 -16.60
CA ALA A 539 28.42 -22.04 -15.89
C ALA A 539 27.52 -23.12 -16.53
N ALA A 540 27.56 -23.26 -17.86
CA ALA A 540 26.90 -24.33 -18.60
C ALA A 540 27.46 -25.72 -18.24
N LEU A 541 28.77 -25.85 -18.06
CA LEU A 541 29.40 -27.09 -17.60
C LEU A 541 28.95 -27.47 -16.18
N LEU A 542 28.89 -26.50 -15.26
CA LEU A 542 28.38 -26.72 -13.89
C LEU A 542 26.89 -27.12 -13.89
N ALA A 543 26.08 -26.46 -14.72
CA ALA A 543 24.67 -26.79 -14.88
C ALA A 543 24.48 -28.19 -15.48
N GLY A 544 25.28 -28.55 -16.49
CA GLY A 544 25.32 -29.90 -17.05
C GLY A 544 25.63 -30.94 -15.96
N GLY A 545 26.64 -30.69 -15.12
CA GLY A 545 27.00 -31.58 -14.01
C GLY A 545 25.88 -31.75 -12.98
N ALA A 546 25.11 -30.70 -12.70
CA ALA A 546 23.94 -30.78 -11.84
C ALA A 546 22.81 -31.61 -12.47
N VAL A 547 22.59 -31.48 -13.79
CA VAL A 547 21.62 -32.30 -14.54
C VAL A 547 22.04 -33.77 -14.53
N VAL A 548 23.32 -34.07 -14.78
CA VAL A 548 23.89 -35.43 -14.70
C VAL A 548 23.76 -36.01 -13.29
N THR A 549 24.02 -35.21 -12.25
CA THR A 549 23.83 -35.63 -10.86
C THR A 549 22.37 -35.97 -10.58
N ALA A 550 21.43 -35.17 -11.07
CA ALA A 550 20.00 -35.44 -10.94
C ALA A 550 19.55 -36.70 -11.70
N MET A 551 20.22 -37.06 -12.80
CA MET A 551 19.94 -38.30 -13.54
C MET A 551 20.27 -39.57 -12.75
N SER A 552 21.10 -39.49 -11.69
CA SER A 552 21.46 -40.65 -10.85
C SER A 552 20.34 -41.17 -9.94
N GLY A 553 19.23 -40.44 -9.81
CA GLY A 553 18.10 -40.86 -8.97
C GLY A 553 16.81 -40.03 -9.12
N GLY A 554 16.77 -39.10 -10.07
CA GLY A 554 15.61 -38.25 -10.36
C GLY A 554 14.72 -38.80 -11.47
N THR A 555 13.43 -38.48 -11.41
CA THR A 555 12.47 -38.82 -12.48
C THR A 555 12.68 -37.95 -13.72
N ALA A 556 12.43 -38.45 -14.93
CA ALA A 556 12.53 -37.68 -16.19
C ALA A 556 11.90 -36.26 -16.12
N PRO A 557 10.69 -36.06 -15.58
CA PRO A 557 10.11 -34.71 -15.48
C PRO A 557 10.90 -33.75 -14.58
N ALA A 558 11.54 -34.26 -13.52
CA ALA A 558 12.34 -33.45 -12.61
C ALA A 558 13.67 -33.03 -13.24
N VAL A 559 14.31 -33.95 -13.98
CA VAL A 559 15.55 -33.67 -14.73
C VAL A 559 15.28 -32.69 -15.88
N VAL A 560 14.17 -32.85 -16.61
CA VAL A 560 13.73 -31.93 -17.66
C VAL A 560 13.47 -30.52 -17.11
N ALA A 561 12.79 -30.43 -15.96
CA ALA A 561 12.52 -29.14 -15.32
C ALA A 561 13.83 -28.43 -14.92
N LEU A 562 14.80 -29.18 -14.40
CA LEU A 562 16.10 -28.63 -14.03
C LEU A 562 16.91 -28.19 -15.25
N ALA A 563 16.96 -29.00 -16.31
CA ALA A 563 17.65 -28.66 -17.55
C ALA A 563 17.06 -27.40 -18.21
N THR A 564 15.73 -27.29 -18.22
CA THR A 564 15.01 -26.13 -18.75
C THR A 564 15.30 -24.87 -17.94
N TYR A 565 15.21 -24.96 -16.61
CA TYR A 565 15.47 -23.84 -15.71
C TYR A 565 16.91 -23.35 -15.79
N ALA A 566 17.88 -24.26 -15.83
CA ALA A 566 19.29 -23.93 -15.93
C ALA A 566 19.61 -23.25 -17.27
N ALA A 567 19.09 -23.77 -18.38
CA ALA A 567 19.26 -23.17 -19.71
C ALA A 567 18.69 -21.74 -19.76
N ASP A 568 17.44 -21.53 -19.33
CA ASP A 568 16.82 -20.20 -19.39
C ASP A 568 17.51 -19.18 -18.48
N SER A 569 17.94 -19.60 -17.28
CA SER A 569 18.65 -18.72 -16.34
C SER A 569 20.04 -18.31 -16.84
N LEU A 570 20.79 -19.25 -17.44
CA LEU A 570 22.13 -18.97 -17.96
C LEU A 570 22.08 -18.05 -19.19
N LEU A 571 21.19 -18.33 -20.12
CA LEU A 571 21.09 -17.60 -21.38
C LEU A 571 20.57 -16.17 -21.18
N THR A 572 19.65 -15.96 -20.23
CA THR A 572 19.15 -14.62 -19.88
C THR A 572 20.26 -13.74 -19.30
N ASN A 573 21.05 -14.28 -18.36
CA ASN A 573 22.18 -13.56 -17.76
C ASN A 573 23.29 -13.24 -18.78
N ALA A 574 23.54 -14.14 -19.74
CA ALA A 574 24.51 -13.90 -20.81
C ALA A 574 24.03 -12.80 -21.77
N ALA A 575 22.74 -12.83 -22.16
CA ALA A 575 22.14 -11.85 -23.04
C ALA A 575 22.22 -10.43 -22.46
N GLU A 576 21.90 -10.28 -21.17
CA GLU A 576 21.97 -9.01 -20.46
C GLU A 576 23.40 -8.42 -20.42
N LYS A 577 24.42 -9.26 -20.14
CA LYS A 577 25.81 -8.81 -20.07
C LYS A 577 26.38 -8.41 -21.43
N VAL A 578 26.08 -9.18 -22.48
CA VAL A 578 26.52 -8.87 -23.86
C VAL A 578 25.88 -7.56 -24.33
N ALA A 579 24.58 -7.38 -24.06
CA ALA A 579 23.87 -6.20 -24.52
C ALA A 579 24.24 -4.93 -23.76
N ARG A 580 24.39 -4.98 -22.42
CA ARG A 580 24.90 -3.84 -21.63
C ARG A 580 26.26 -3.39 -22.14
N HIS A 581 27.14 -4.32 -22.50
CA HIS A 581 28.45 -3.98 -23.03
C HIS A 581 28.38 -3.34 -24.41
N LEU A 582 27.68 -3.95 -25.37
CA LEU A 582 27.55 -3.40 -26.74
C LEU A 582 26.84 -2.04 -26.76
N LEU A 583 25.84 -1.84 -25.89
CA LEU A 583 25.14 -0.56 -25.77
C LEU A 583 25.97 0.49 -25.02
N SER A 584 26.81 0.08 -24.07
CA SER A 584 27.79 0.99 -23.45
C SER A 584 28.88 1.44 -24.44
N GLU A 585 29.32 0.57 -25.37
CA GLU A 585 30.22 0.95 -26.47
C GLU A 585 29.57 1.97 -27.42
N ALA A 586 28.23 2.00 -27.46
CA ALA A 586 27.41 2.92 -28.25
C ALA A 586 27.08 4.24 -27.53
N GLY A 587 27.52 4.41 -26.27
CA GLY A 587 27.21 5.59 -25.45
C GLY A 587 25.81 5.59 -24.84
N VAL A 588 25.12 4.44 -24.79
CA VAL A 588 23.82 4.28 -24.12
C VAL A 588 24.04 3.90 -22.66
N ASP A 589 23.29 4.54 -21.76
CA ASP A 589 23.32 4.26 -20.33
C ASP A 589 22.93 2.79 -20.00
N ALA A 590 23.54 2.25 -18.94
CA ALA A 590 23.39 0.85 -18.54
C ALA A 590 21.97 0.49 -18.05
N GLU A 591 21.24 1.45 -17.51
CA GLU A 591 19.88 1.25 -17.01
C GLU A 591 18.88 1.19 -18.18
N ALA A 592 19.01 2.09 -19.16
CA ALA A 592 18.29 2.05 -20.43
C ALA A 592 18.62 0.78 -21.25
N ALA A 593 19.88 0.33 -21.25
CA ALA A 593 20.30 -0.91 -21.89
C ALA A 593 19.62 -2.14 -21.28
N THR A 594 19.43 -2.16 -19.97
CA THR A 594 18.78 -3.28 -19.25
C THR A 594 17.29 -3.35 -19.58
N GLY A 595 16.60 -2.20 -19.63
CA GLY A 595 15.19 -2.12 -20.01
C GLY A 595 14.93 -2.50 -21.47
N LEU A 596 15.82 -2.11 -22.39
CA LEU A 596 15.73 -2.44 -23.82
C LEU A 596 15.86 -3.95 -24.08
N VAL A 597 16.72 -4.64 -23.32
CA VAL A 597 17.01 -6.07 -23.50
C VAL A 597 15.95 -6.93 -22.85
N ALA A 598 15.49 -6.56 -21.66
CA ALA A 598 14.34 -7.17 -21.02
C ALA A 598 13.10 -7.06 -21.94
N GLY A 599 12.85 -5.90 -22.53
CA GLY A 599 11.75 -5.70 -23.48
C GLY A 599 11.89 -6.51 -24.78
N ALA A 600 13.10 -6.60 -25.33
CA ALA A 600 13.38 -7.35 -26.56
C ALA A 600 13.28 -8.88 -26.37
N LEU A 601 13.58 -9.41 -25.18
CA LEU A 601 13.53 -10.84 -24.86
C LEU A 601 12.15 -11.30 -24.35
N ASP A 602 11.32 -10.39 -23.81
CA ASP A 602 9.96 -10.64 -23.33
C ASP A 602 8.85 -10.18 -24.31
N SER A 603 9.16 -10.08 -25.60
CA SER A 603 8.19 -9.83 -26.69
C SER A 603 7.46 -8.47 -26.68
N ALA A 604 8.02 -7.44 -26.02
CA ALA A 604 7.56 -6.06 -26.15
C ALA A 604 8.36 -5.33 -27.24
N GLY A 605 7.72 -5.02 -28.36
CA GLY A 605 8.33 -4.53 -29.59
C GLY A 605 9.30 -3.35 -29.47
N LEU A 606 10.28 -3.34 -30.38
CA LEU A 606 11.36 -2.38 -30.59
C LEU A 606 10.89 -1.00 -31.12
N GLY A 607 9.95 -0.35 -30.43
CA GLY A 607 9.54 1.02 -30.77
C GLY A 607 10.59 2.08 -30.38
N GLY A 608 11.48 1.77 -29.42
CA GLY A 608 12.41 2.75 -28.83
C GLY A 608 13.77 2.89 -29.52
N LEU A 609 14.13 2.00 -30.46
CA LEU A 609 15.48 1.94 -31.05
C LEU A 609 15.55 2.46 -32.51
N LEU A 610 14.55 3.22 -32.97
CA LEU A 610 14.50 3.78 -34.32
C LEU A 610 14.86 5.27 -34.40
N LYS A 611 15.67 5.78 -33.48
CA LYS A 611 16.28 7.13 -33.58
C LYS A 611 17.75 7.20 -33.14
N ALA A 612 18.50 6.12 -33.28
CA ALA A 612 19.95 6.17 -33.22
C ALA A 612 20.55 5.47 -34.44
N GLU A 613 21.23 6.21 -35.28
CA GLU A 613 22.04 5.69 -36.38
C GLU A 613 23.11 4.72 -35.84
N SER A 614 22.92 3.41 -36.04
CA SER A 614 24.00 2.47 -36.42
C SER A 614 23.42 1.07 -36.58
N THR A 615 23.07 0.72 -37.81
CA THR A 615 22.68 -0.62 -38.26
C THR A 615 23.68 -1.72 -37.86
N GLY A 616 24.92 -1.38 -37.50
CA GLY A 616 25.96 -2.33 -37.06
C GLY A 616 25.76 -2.92 -35.66
N ILE A 617 25.12 -2.20 -34.72
CA ILE A 617 25.03 -2.63 -33.32
C ILE A 617 24.04 -3.78 -33.15
N VAL A 618 22.90 -3.70 -33.84
CA VAL A 618 21.86 -4.75 -33.81
C VAL A 618 22.37 -6.04 -34.45
N SER A 619 23.13 -5.94 -35.55
CA SER A 619 23.75 -7.11 -36.18
C SER A 619 24.84 -7.75 -35.33
N ASP A 620 25.63 -6.94 -34.61
CA ASP A 620 26.67 -7.42 -33.70
C ASP A 620 26.06 -8.10 -32.48
N LEU A 621 25.00 -7.51 -31.90
CA LEU A 621 24.26 -8.10 -30.79
C LEU A 621 23.64 -9.46 -31.16
N ARG A 622 22.97 -9.55 -32.32
CA ARG A 622 22.41 -10.84 -32.80
C ARG A 622 23.50 -11.89 -32.97
N ARG A 623 24.64 -11.53 -33.58
CA ARG A 623 25.73 -12.46 -33.88
C ARG A 623 26.39 -13.00 -32.61
N GLU A 624 26.71 -12.12 -31.66
CA GLU A 624 27.37 -12.50 -30.41
C GLU A 624 26.44 -13.30 -29.48
N LEU A 625 25.15 -12.94 -29.45
CA LEU A 625 24.15 -13.66 -28.66
C LEU A 625 23.90 -15.06 -29.24
N ALA A 626 23.76 -15.19 -30.55
CA ALA A 626 23.63 -16.49 -31.21
C ALA A 626 24.84 -17.40 -30.95
N ALA A 627 26.06 -16.85 -31.05
CA ALA A 627 27.29 -17.60 -30.80
C ALA A 627 27.41 -18.07 -29.34
N THR A 628 27.00 -17.23 -28.38
CA THR A 628 27.06 -17.55 -26.95
C THR A 628 26.00 -18.57 -26.55
N VAL A 629 24.77 -18.44 -27.07
CA VAL A 629 23.67 -19.38 -26.84
C VAL A 629 24.01 -20.78 -27.35
N ASN A 630 24.46 -20.89 -28.60
CA ASN A 630 24.80 -22.18 -29.18
C ASN A 630 25.95 -22.85 -28.42
N ALA A 631 27.03 -22.12 -28.13
CA ALA A 631 28.17 -22.68 -27.40
C ALA A 631 27.83 -23.17 -25.98
N ALA A 632 26.96 -22.46 -25.26
CA ALA A 632 26.54 -22.85 -23.91
C ALA A 632 25.64 -24.10 -23.92
N LEU A 633 24.68 -24.18 -24.85
CA LEU A 633 23.77 -25.33 -24.97
C LEU A 633 24.48 -26.56 -25.55
N ASP A 634 25.44 -26.37 -26.45
CA ASP A 634 26.33 -27.44 -26.94
C ASP A 634 27.12 -28.04 -25.78
N GLU A 635 27.68 -27.22 -24.90
CA GLU A 635 28.46 -27.69 -23.75
C GLU A 635 27.59 -28.44 -22.72
N MET A 636 26.37 -27.96 -22.45
CA MET A 636 25.41 -28.67 -21.60
C MET A 636 25.01 -30.03 -22.21
N SER A 637 24.72 -30.06 -23.51
CA SER A 637 24.34 -31.30 -24.22
C SER A 637 25.48 -32.31 -24.18
N ARG A 638 26.71 -31.86 -24.51
CA ARG A 638 27.93 -32.66 -24.47
C ARG A 638 28.17 -33.27 -23.09
N HIS A 639 27.97 -32.50 -22.02
CA HIS A 639 28.16 -32.98 -20.65
C HIS A 639 27.12 -34.04 -20.24
N VAL A 640 25.88 -33.93 -20.73
CA VAL A 640 24.83 -34.93 -20.52
C VAL A 640 25.06 -36.19 -21.37
N GLU A 641 25.58 -36.05 -22.59
CA GLU A 641 25.92 -37.16 -23.49
C GLU A 641 27.14 -37.97 -23.00
N GLU A 642 28.18 -37.29 -22.51
CA GLU A 642 29.44 -37.91 -22.08
C GLU A 642 29.37 -38.52 -20.65
N ALA A 643 28.26 -38.31 -19.93
CA ALA A 643 28.06 -38.82 -18.59
C ALA A 643 28.18 -40.36 -18.55
N ARG A 644 29.21 -40.87 -17.84
CA ARG A 644 29.45 -42.30 -17.68
C ARG A 644 28.79 -42.83 -16.41
N GLY A 645 27.91 -43.84 -16.52
CA GLY A 645 27.23 -44.50 -15.40
C GLY A 645 26.00 -45.30 -15.86
N ASP A 646 25.43 -46.11 -14.95
CA ASP A 646 24.15 -46.83 -15.16
C ASP A 646 22.97 -45.86 -14.92
N PHE A 647 22.61 -45.09 -15.95
CA PHE A 647 21.49 -44.15 -15.92
C PHE A 647 20.33 -44.65 -16.79
N ASP A 648 19.11 -44.22 -16.48
CA ASP A 648 17.94 -44.49 -17.31
C ASP A 648 18.05 -43.72 -18.64
N GLU A 649 18.08 -44.47 -19.74
CA GLU A 649 18.23 -43.92 -21.10
C GLU A 649 17.10 -42.95 -21.47
N ASP A 650 15.88 -43.23 -21.00
CA ASP A 650 14.70 -42.39 -21.29
C ASP A 650 14.82 -41.02 -20.57
N VAL A 651 15.46 -40.99 -19.41
CA VAL A 651 15.72 -39.76 -18.64
C VAL A 651 16.81 -38.92 -19.33
N ARG A 652 17.84 -39.57 -19.87
CA ARG A 652 18.89 -38.91 -20.65
C ARG A 652 18.34 -38.30 -21.94
N GLU A 653 17.55 -39.08 -22.69
CA GLU A 653 16.94 -38.62 -23.94
C GLU A 653 15.98 -37.44 -23.68
N ALA A 654 15.20 -37.50 -22.60
CA ALA A 654 14.31 -36.40 -22.20
C ALA A 654 15.09 -35.13 -21.83
N ALA A 655 16.24 -35.25 -21.14
CA ALA A 655 17.08 -34.11 -20.79
C ALA A 655 17.69 -33.45 -22.04
N LEU A 656 18.21 -34.24 -22.98
CA LEU A 656 18.75 -33.73 -24.25
C LEU A 656 17.66 -33.09 -25.12
N ALA A 657 16.47 -33.69 -25.19
CA ALA A 657 15.34 -33.13 -25.91
C ALA A 657 14.90 -31.77 -25.33
N ALA A 658 14.91 -31.62 -24.00
CA ALA A 658 14.60 -30.36 -23.34
C ALA A 658 15.62 -29.26 -23.64
N ILE A 659 16.92 -29.60 -23.65
CA ILE A 659 18.00 -28.67 -24.01
C ILE A 659 17.85 -28.23 -25.48
N GLU A 660 17.51 -29.15 -26.38
CA GLU A 660 17.31 -28.86 -27.81
C GLU A 660 16.04 -28.03 -28.08
N GLU A 661 14.96 -28.25 -27.31
CA GLU A 661 13.76 -27.41 -27.38
C GLU A 661 14.07 -25.95 -26.98
N ARG A 662 14.90 -25.76 -25.93
CA ARG A 662 15.36 -24.43 -25.53
C ARG A 662 16.27 -23.79 -26.57
N ARG A 663 17.11 -24.57 -27.26
CA ARG A 663 17.93 -24.09 -28.39
C ARG A 663 17.06 -23.42 -29.45
N ARG A 664 15.98 -24.08 -29.89
CA ARG A 664 15.05 -23.53 -30.90
C ARG A 664 14.37 -22.27 -30.42
N SER A 665 13.83 -22.29 -29.19
CA SER A 665 13.16 -21.13 -28.61
C SER A 665 14.07 -19.89 -28.54
N TRP A 666 15.33 -20.07 -28.15
CA TRP A 666 16.29 -18.97 -28.08
C TRP A 666 16.77 -18.50 -29.44
N GLN A 667 16.92 -19.40 -30.42
CA GLN A 667 17.24 -19.02 -31.80
C GLN A 667 16.13 -18.15 -32.41
N ASP A 668 14.86 -18.48 -32.17
CA ASP A 668 13.70 -17.67 -32.61
C ASP A 668 13.71 -16.28 -31.96
N LYS A 669 14.00 -16.20 -30.66
CA LYS A 669 14.13 -14.93 -29.93
C LYS A 669 15.26 -14.06 -30.48
N VAL A 670 16.43 -14.65 -30.76
CA VAL A 670 17.58 -13.92 -31.33
C VAL A 670 17.28 -13.44 -32.75
N ALA A 671 16.58 -14.24 -33.55
CA ALA A 671 16.17 -13.88 -34.91
C ALA A 671 15.19 -12.68 -34.93
N ALA A 672 14.37 -12.53 -33.89
CA ALA A 672 13.37 -11.46 -33.77
C ALA A 672 13.95 -10.06 -33.45
N ILE A 673 15.22 -9.94 -33.01
CA ILE A 673 15.84 -8.70 -32.51
C ILE A 673 16.03 -7.66 -33.63
N GLY A 674 15.02 -6.90 -34.05
CA GLY A 674 15.11 -5.91 -35.13
C GLY A 674 14.35 -6.29 -36.42
N ALA A 675 13.37 -7.18 -36.32
CA ALA A 675 12.39 -7.38 -37.39
C ALA A 675 11.39 -6.20 -37.42
N PRO A 676 10.97 -5.71 -38.60
CA PRO A 676 9.91 -4.70 -38.70
C PRO A 676 8.59 -5.22 -38.09
N ALA A 677 7.84 -4.31 -37.48
CA ALA A 677 6.73 -4.58 -36.57
C ALA A 677 5.56 -5.42 -37.14
N GLU A 678 5.52 -5.71 -38.43
CA GLU A 678 4.41 -6.43 -39.09
C GLU A 678 4.46 -7.97 -38.95
N LYS A 679 5.52 -8.57 -38.39
CA LYS A 679 5.65 -10.05 -38.30
C LYS A 679 5.78 -10.63 -36.89
N ALA A 680 5.35 -9.91 -35.86
CA ALA A 680 5.29 -10.41 -34.48
C ALA A 680 3.85 -10.73 -34.00
N ALA A 681 2.92 -10.99 -34.93
CA ALA A 681 1.56 -11.42 -34.61
C ALA A 681 1.52 -12.94 -34.47
N GLY A 682 1.63 -13.45 -33.25
CA GLY A 682 1.46 -14.89 -33.05
C GLY A 682 1.72 -15.41 -31.65
N PHE A 683 1.25 -14.78 -30.57
CA PHE A 683 1.01 -15.50 -29.31
C PHE A 683 -0.13 -14.83 -28.53
N THR A 684 -1.20 -15.60 -28.32
CA THR A 684 -2.50 -15.22 -27.75
C THR A 684 -2.37 -14.78 -26.28
N LYS A 685 -2.76 -13.53 -25.99
CA LYS A 685 -3.00 -13.04 -24.62
C LYS A 685 -4.25 -13.69 -24.04
N ARG A 686 -4.21 -14.02 -22.74
CA ARG A 686 -5.26 -14.75 -22.01
C ARG A 686 -6.07 -13.78 -21.14
N TRP A 687 -7.40 -13.87 -21.26
CA TRP A 687 -8.39 -12.90 -20.79
C TRP A 687 -9.10 -13.35 -19.49
N GLY A 688 -9.42 -12.40 -18.61
CA GLY A 688 -10.27 -12.57 -17.41
C GLY A 688 -11.59 -11.79 -17.54
N ARG A 689 -12.47 -11.85 -16.53
CA ARG A 689 -13.65 -10.96 -16.45
C ARG A 689 -13.17 -9.51 -16.62
N PRO A 690 -13.73 -8.72 -17.54
CA PRO A 690 -13.24 -7.37 -17.76
C PRO A 690 -13.50 -6.51 -16.52
N ASP A 691 -12.42 -6.01 -15.89
CA ASP A 691 -12.52 -4.95 -14.90
C ASP A 691 -13.20 -3.74 -15.56
N PRO A 692 -14.21 -3.10 -14.94
CA PRO A 692 -14.91 -1.96 -15.53
C PRO A 692 -13.92 -0.85 -15.87
N VAL A 693 -14.18 -0.08 -16.95
CA VAL A 693 -13.35 1.09 -17.25
C VAL A 693 -13.55 2.10 -16.12
N PRO A 694 -12.55 2.39 -15.29
CA PRO A 694 -12.76 3.26 -14.14
C PRO A 694 -13.12 4.67 -14.61
N PHE A 695 -14.14 5.27 -13.99
CA PHE A 695 -14.51 6.67 -14.26
C PHE A 695 -13.36 7.61 -13.92
N ASP A 696 -12.66 7.38 -12.80
CA ASP A 696 -11.52 8.21 -12.38
C ASP A 696 -10.20 7.74 -13.01
N ARG A 697 -9.96 8.15 -14.26
CA ARG A 697 -8.75 7.81 -15.02
C ARG A 697 -8.11 9.06 -15.65
N PRO A 698 -6.86 8.99 -16.13
CA PRO A 698 -6.17 10.18 -16.62
C PRO A 698 -6.91 10.90 -17.76
N ALA A 699 -7.59 10.18 -18.67
CA ALA A 699 -8.35 10.79 -19.76
C ALA A 699 -9.54 11.62 -19.24
N THR A 700 -10.38 11.04 -18.38
CA THR A 700 -11.54 11.73 -17.79
C THR A 700 -11.13 12.86 -16.85
N ARG A 701 -10.08 12.70 -16.02
CA ARG A 701 -9.58 13.79 -15.16
C ARG A 701 -9.05 14.98 -15.96
N ARG A 702 -8.40 14.74 -17.11
CA ARG A 702 -7.95 15.81 -18.00
C ARG A 702 -9.14 16.52 -18.64
N ALA A 703 -10.08 15.77 -19.20
CA ALA A 703 -11.29 16.33 -19.81
C ALA A 703 -12.13 17.13 -18.81
N ILE A 704 -12.40 16.58 -17.61
CA ILE A 704 -13.15 17.29 -16.55
C ILE A 704 -12.49 18.63 -16.22
N ARG A 705 -11.16 18.67 -16.06
CA ARG A 705 -10.44 19.92 -15.76
C ARG A 705 -10.50 20.92 -16.92
N ALA A 706 -10.28 20.46 -18.16
CA ALA A 706 -10.32 21.31 -19.35
C ALA A 706 -11.72 21.90 -19.58
N ILE A 707 -12.75 21.05 -19.56
CA ILE A 707 -14.15 21.43 -19.71
C ILE A 707 -14.57 22.39 -18.58
N THR A 708 -14.22 22.09 -17.32
CA THR A 708 -14.52 22.99 -16.18
C THR A 708 -13.91 24.36 -16.39
N GLY A 709 -12.65 24.44 -16.84
CA GLY A 709 -11.97 25.71 -17.09
C GLY A 709 -12.62 26.51 -18.21
N ARG A 710 -12.93 25.86 -19.34
CA ARG A 710 -13.60 26.49 -20.49
C ARG A 710 -14.99 27.02 -20.13
N VAL A 711 -15.82 26.17 -19.51
CA VAL A 711 -17.19 26.54 -19.10
C VAL A 711 -17.17 27.62 -18.03
N ALA A 712 -16.31 27.52 -17.02
CA ALA A 712 -16.18 28.56 -16.00
C ALA A 712 -15.71 29.90 -16.59
N GLY A 713 -14.80 29.87 -17.56
CA GLY A 713 -14.32 31.06 -18.27
C GLY A 713 -15.44 31.77 -19.03
N ALA A 714 -16.18 31.04 -19.85
CA ALA A 714 -17.31 31.62 -20.60
C ALA A 714 -18.42 32.14 -19.67
N LEU A 715 -18.78 31.36 -18.64
CA LEU A 715 -19.77 31.80 -17.64
C LEU A 715 -19.30 33.06 -16.89
N ALA A 716 -17.99 33.21 -16.61
CA ALA A 716 -17.46 34.41 -15.99
C ALA A 716 -17.54 35.64 -16.92
N GLY A 717 -17.27 35.48 -18.22
CA GLY A 717 -17.45 36.55 -19.21
C GLY A 717 -18.90 37.04 -19.27
N ILE A 718 -19.84 36.10 -19.38
CA ILE A 718 -21.28 36.38 -19.38
C ILE A 718 -21.73 37.03 -18.07
N ARG A 719 -21.21 36.57 -16.93
CA ARG A 719 -21.47 37.17 -15.62
C ARG A 719 -21.05 38.64 -15.62
N ASP A 720 -19.84 38.95 -16.08
CA ASP A 720 -19.30 40.30 -16.04
C ASP A 720 -20.11 41.25 -16.93
N GLU A 721 -20.56 40.78 -18.10
CA GLU A 721 -21.50 41.52 -18.96
C GLU A 721 -22.87 41.70 -18.30
N ALA A 722 -23.43 40.64 -17.72
CA ALA A 722 -24.72 40.69 -17.01
C ALA A 722 -24.67 41.64 -15.80
N VAL A 723 -23.59 41.62 -15.02
CA VAL A 723 -23.38 42.53 -13.88
C VAL A 723 -23.24 43.97 -14.35
N ALA A 724 -22.48 44.22 -15.43
CA ALA A 724 -22.33 45.56 -16.01
C ALA A 724 -23.66 46.10 -16.55
N ALA A 725 -24.42 45.26 -17.27
CA ALA A 725 -25.74 45.60 -17.79
C ALA A 725 -26.75 45.84 -16.65
N ALA A 726 -26.70 45.05 -15.58
CA ALA A 726 -27.59 45.19 -14.41
C ALA A 726 -27.32 46.50 -13.64
N ARG A 727 -26.05 46.88 -13.47
CA ARG A 727 -25.66 48.19 -12.89
C ARG A 727 -26.09 49.37 -13.77
N GLY A 728 -26.26 49.13 -15.08
CA GLY A 728 -26.78 50.09 -16.06
C GLY A 728 -28.30 50.27 -16.09
N LEU A 729 -29.09 49.51 -15.32
CA LEU A 729 -30.57 49.55 -15.27
C LEU A 729 -31.16 50.81 -14.59
N GLY A 730 -30.47 51.95 -14.68
CA GLY A 730 -30.78 53.20 -13.99
C GLY A 730 -32.26 53.61 -14.05
N LYS A 731 -32.87 53.69 -12.86
CA LYS A 731 -34.25 54.10 -12.53
C LYS A 731 -35.37 53.19 -13.09
N LEU A 732 -35.34 51.90 -12.74
CA LEU A 732 -36.58 51.11 -12.70
C LEU A 732 -37.39 51.44 -11.44
N ALA A 733 -38.67 51.78 -11.67
CA ALA A 733 -39.62 52.29 -10.68
C ALA A 733 -40.03 51.22 -9.65
N LYS A 734 -40.17 51.64 -8.39
CA LYS A 734 -40.66 50.86 -7.24
C LYS A 734 -41.84 49.96 -7.63
N ALA A 735 -41.67 48.65 -7.56
CA ALA A 735 -42.79 47.71 -7.65
C ALA A 735 -43.67 47.84 -6.39
N ALA A 736 -44.96 48.10 -6.58
CA ALA A 736 -45.98 47.99 -5.54
C ALA A 736 -46.63 46.59 -5.64
N PRO A 737 -47.34 46.09 -4.61
CA PRO A 737 -47.67 44.67 -4.49
C PRO A 737 -48.93 44.28 -5.27
N ASN A 738 -48.94 44.42 -6.60
CA ASN A 738 -50.03 43.94 -7.47
C ASN A 738 -49.53 42.95 -8.57
N PRO A 739 -50.42 42.13 -9.16
CA PRO A 739 -50.05 41.16 -10.19
C PRO A 739 -49.56 41.77 -11.51
N GLU A 740 -50.02 42.97 -11.87
CA GLU A 740 -49.61 43.67 -13.09
C GLU A 740 -48.13 44.13 -13.02
N ASP A 741 -47.66 44.50 -11.83
CA ASP A 741 -46.28 44.90 -11.57
C ASP A 741 -45.31 43.70 -11.60
N THR A 742 -45.78 42.51 -11.21
CA THR A 742 -44.98 41.26 -11.31
C THR A 742 -44.80 40.85 -12.77
N GLU A 743 -45.86 40.94 -13.56
CA GLU A 743 -45.83 40.72 -15.01
C GLU A 743 -44.93 41.75 -15.72
N ARG A 744 -44.96 43.01 -15.28
CA ARG A 744 -44.04 44.05 -15.75
C ARG A 744 -42.58 43.73 -15.42
N ALA A 745 -42.28 43.33 -14.18
CA ALA A 745 -40.92 42.95 -13.78
C ALA A 745 -40.40 41.74 -14.57
N ARG A 746 -41.28 40.78 -14.88
CA ARG A 746 -40.96 39.64 -15.75
C ARG A 746 -40.62 40.08 -17.17
N ARG A 747 -41.41 40.97 -17.78
CA ARG A 747 -41.11 41.54 -19.11
C ARG A 747 -39.81 42.33 -19.15
N GLU A 748 -39.48 43.05 -18.07
CA GLU A 748 -38.21 43.78 -17.96
C GLU A 748 -37.01 42.83 -17.80
N ALA A 749 -37.18 41.74 -17.05
CA ALA A 749 -36.18 40.68 -16.96
C ALA A 749 -36.00 39.93 -18.29
N ASP A 750 -37.09 39.64 -19.01
CA ASP A 750 -37.05 39.02 -20.35
C ASP A 750 -36.31 39.94 -21.34
N ALA A 751 -36.69 41.22 -21.41
CA ALA A 751 -36.02 42.19 -22.28
C ALA A 751 -34.56 42.47 -21.89
N PHE A 752 -34.17 42.19 -20.64
CA PHE A 752 -32.77 42.25 -20.20
C PHE A 752 -32.01 41.02 -20.68
N VAL A 753 -32.54 39.83 -20.39
CA VAL A 753 -31.92 38.55 -20.76
C VAL A 753 -31.77 38.45 -22.28
N ASP A 754 -32.78 38.83 -23.06
CA ASP A 754 -32.76 38.80 -24.53
C ASP A 754 -31.69 39.72 -25.15
N ARG A 755 -31.19 40.73 -24.40
CA ARG A 755 -30.11 41.62 -24.85
C ARG A 755 -28.72 41.10 -24.55
N LEU A 756 -28.59 40.11 -23.66
CA LEU A 756 -27.28 39.52 -23.34
C LEU A 756 -26.81 38.67 -24.52
N ASP A 757 -25.60 38.98 -24.98
CA ASP A 757 -24.90 38.16 -25.94
C ASP A 757 -24.38 36.90 -25.22
N LEU A 758 -24.84 35.73 -25.68
CA LEU A 758 -24.37 34.44 -25.17
C LEU A 758 -23.59 33.67 -26.24
N SER A 759 -23.21 34.34 -27.34
CA SER A 759 -22.47 33.71 -28.45
C SER A 759 -21.09 33.17 -28.03
N ASP A 760 -20.51 33.70 -26.94
CA ASP A 760 -19.31 33.13 -26.29
C ASP A 760 -19.48 31.65 -25.88
N LEU A 761 -20.72 31.19 -25.62
CA LEU A 761 -20.98 29.78 -25.35
C LEU A 761 -20.83 28.94 -26.61
N ASP A 762 -21.16 29.46 -27.78
CA ASP A 762 -21.09 28.74 -29.05
C ASP A 762 -19.63 28.42 -29.41
N GLU A 763 -18.71 29.33 -29.06
CA GLU A 763 -17.27 29.15 -29.23
C GLU A 763 -16.68 28.01 -28.38
N LEU A 764 -17.42 27.52 -27.38
CA LEU A 764 -17.00 26.37 -26.57
C LEU A 764 -17.09 25.05 -27.33
N ALA A 765 -18.03 24.91 -28.28
CA ALA A 765 -18.35 23.62 -28.90
C ALA A 765 -17.13 22.90 -29.51
N PRO A 766 -16.22 23.54 -30.27
CA PRO A 766 -15.03 22.88 -30.80
C PRO A 766 -14.08 22.38 -29.69
N GLY A 767 -13.86 23.20 -28.65
CA GLY A 767 -12.98 22.83 -27.54
C GLY A 767 -13.55 21.69 -26.68
N LEU A 768 -14.87 21.72 -26.42
CA LEU A 768 -15.58 20.65 -25.74
C LEU A 768 -15.58 19.36 -26.56
N ALA A 769 -15.75 19.47 -27.88
CA ALA A 769 -15.70 18.35 -28.80
C ALA A 769 -14.35 17.62 -28.75
N ASP A 770 -13.23 18.34 -28.76
CA ASP A 770 -11.89 17.74 -28.67
C ASP A 770 -11.67 17.04 -27.31
N ASP A 771 -12.08 17.70 -26.22
CA ASP A 771 -11.93 17.18 -24.86
C ASP A 771 -12.77 15.90 -24.65
N LEU A 772 -14.01 15.88 -25.17
CA LEU A 772 -14.91 14.71 -25.10
C LEU A 772 -14.51 13.59 -26.08
N ALA A 773 -14.04 13.92 -27.29
CA ALA A 773 -13.53 12.93 -28.25
C ALA A 773 -12.32 12.14 -27.70
N GLY A 774 -11.46 12.82 -26.93
CA GLY A 774 -10.36 12.15 -26.22
C GLY A 774 -10.84 11.14 -25.17
N VAL A 775 -11.97 11.40 -24.51
CA VAL A 775 -12.60 10.46 -23.57
C VAL A 775 -13.24 9.29 -24.33
N ALA A 776 -13.97 9.57 -25.42
CA ALA A 776 -14.60 8.55 -26.26
C ALA A 776 -13.56 7.54 -26.78
N THR A 777 -12.47 8.03 -27.40
CA THR A 777 -11.40 7.19 -27.96
C THR A 777 -10.72 6.32 -26.90
N ASP A 778 -10.42 6.87 -25.73
CA ASP A 778 -9.83 6.09 -24.62
C ASP A 778 -10.83 5.05 -24.07
N THR A 779 -12.13 5.36 -24.07
CA THR A 779 -13.19 4.44 -23.63
C THR A 779 -13.34 3.27 -24.59
N VAL A 780 -13.48 3.53 -25.89
CA VAL A 780 -13.61 2.51 -26.94
C VAL A 780 -12.41 1.58 -26.92
N ARG A 781 -11.19 2.12 -26.89
CA ARG A 781 -9.96 1.31 -26.83
C ARG A 781 -9.96 0.33 -25.64
N ARG A 782 -10.46 0.76 -24.47
CA ARG A 782 -10.47 -0.07 -23.25
C ARG A 782 -11.62 -1.07 -23.23
N THR A 783 -12.79 -0.68 -23.71
CA THR A 783 -13.99 -1.53 -23.73
C THR A 783 -13.92 -2.58 -24.83
N MET A 784 -13.35 -2.24 -25.98
CA MET A 784 -13.06 -3.21 -27.06
C MET A 784 -12.00 -4.23 -26.66
N ALA A 785 -11.00 -3.79 -25.88
CA ALA A 785 -10.11 -4.71 -25.19
C ALA A 785 -10.94 -5.63 -24.27
N GLN A 786 -11.71 -5.09 -23.33
CA GLN A 786 -12.52 -5.86 -22.36
C GLN A 786 -13.38 -6.99 -22.93
N VAL A 787 -13.96 -6.81 -24.12
CA VAL A 787 -14.83 -7.81 -24.79
C VAL A 787 -14.07 -8.84 -25.64
N GLY A 788 -12.73 -8.78 -25.65
CA GLY A 788 -11.87 -9.78 -26.32
C GLY A 788 -11.77 -9.63 -27.84
N ALA A 789 -12.03 -8.43 -28.38
CA ALA A 789 -11.90 -8.14 -29.81
C ALA A 789 -10.43 -7.90 -30.25
N ASP A 790 -9.49 -8.67 -29.71
CA ASP A 790 -8.09 -8.64 -30.14
C ASP A 790 -7.98 -9.21 -31.57
N GLY A 791 -7.64 -8.37 -32.54
CA GLY A 791 -7.43 -8.75 -33.94
C GLY A 791 -8.45 -8.20 -34.94
N LEU A 792 -9.34 -7.30 -34.53
CA LEU A 792 -10.29 -6.59 -35.40
C LEU A 792 -9.96 -5.08 -35.43
N ASP A 793 -8.76 -4.72 -35.88
CA ASP A 793 -8.32 -3.31 -35.92
C ASP A 793 -9.33 -2.42 -36.68
N THR A 794 -9.93 -2.95 -37.75
CA THR A 794 -10.97 -2.26 -38.53
C THR A 794 -12.26 -1.99 -37.74
N LEU A 795 -12.60 -2.84 -36.75
CA LEU A 795 -13.78 -2.65 -35.91
C LEU A 795 -13.51 -1.58 -34.84
N VAL A 796 -12.31 -1.56 -34.27
CA VAL A 796 -11.92 -0.52 -33.28
C VAL A 796 -11.91 0.86 -33.92
N ASP A 797 -11.41 0.97 -35.16
CA ASP A 797 -11.42 2.24 -35.90
C ASP A 797 -12.84 2.70 -36.23
N GLN A 798 -13.73 1.79 -36.67
CA GLN A 798 -15.15 2.10 -36.92
C GLN A 798 -15.89 2.60 -35.68
N VAL A 799 -15.69 1.93 -34.53
CA VAL A 799 -16.32 2.33 -33.27
C VAL A 799 -15.73 3.65 -32.75
N ASN A 800 -14.44 3.89 -32.94
CA ASN A 800 -13.83 5.18 -32.60
C ASN A 800 -14.42 6.31 -33.45
N GLU A 801 -14.62 6.11 -34.75
CA GLU A 801 -15.23 7.12 -35.63
C GLU A 801 -16.66 7.47 -35.18
N GLY A 802 -17.48 6.46 -34.86
CA GLY A 802 -18.84 6.64 -34.34
C GLY A 802 -18.86 7.37 -32.99
N ALA A 803 -18.09 6.89 -32.02
CA ALA A 803 -18.03 7.46 -30.68
C ALA A 803 -17.49 8.91 -30.66
N VAL A 804 -16.53 9.23 -31.54
CA VAL A 804 -16.03 10.60 -31.69
C VAL A 804 -17.06 11.50 -32.36
N ALA A 805 -17.81 11.02 -33.35
CA ALA A 805 -18.88 11.78 -33.97
C ALA A 805 -20.01 12.10 -32.96
N GLU A 806 -20.37 11.14 -32.10
CA GLU A 806 -21.38 11.34 -31.06
C GLU A 806 -20.89 12.30 -29.97
N ALA A 807 -19.62 12.19 -29.53
CA ALA A 807 -19.01 13.15 -28.62
C ALA A 807 -19.00 14.59 -29.18
N ARG A 808 -18.75 14.73 -30.48
CA ARG A 808 -18.82 16.03 -31.20
C ARG A 808 -20.24 16.57 -31.26
N ALA A 809 -21.22 15.72 -31.57
CA ALA A 809 -22.63 16.11 -31.60
C ALA A 809 -23.10 16.55 -30.22
N ARG A 810 -22.71 15.83 -29.16
CA ARG A 810 -23.04 16.16 -27.78
C ARG A 810 -22.43 17.50 -27.33
N ALA A 811 -21.18 17.76 -27.71
CA ALA A 811 -20.52 19.04 -27.43
C ALA A 811 -21.26 20.24 -28.05
N ALA A 812 -21.78 20.08 -29.27
CA ALA A 812 -22.59 21.10 -29.92
C ALA A 812 -23.96 21.24 -29.24
N GLU A 813 -24.62 20.14 -28.86
CA GLU A 813 -25.94 20.17 -28.22
C GLU A 813 -25.92 20.93 -26.88
N LEU A 814 -24.81 20.85 -26.12
CA LEU A 814 -24.64 21.54 -24.84
C LEU A 814 -24.74 23.07 -24.94
N VAL A 815 -24.26 23.60 -26.05
CA VAL A 815 -24.35 25.03 -26.38
C VAL A 815 -25.54 25.28 -27.34
N GLY A 816 -26.28 24.22 -27.64
CA GLY A 816 -27.50 24.27 -28.42
C GLY A 816 -27.30 24.50 -29.92
N MET A 817 -26.16 24.05 -30.37
CA MET A 817 -25.78 23.97 -31.77
C MET A 817 -25.82 22.52 -32.24
N HIS A 818 -25.70 22.32 -33.55
CA HIS A 818 -25.40 21.05 -34.18
C HIS A 818 -24.42 21.27 -35.33
N TRP A 819 -23.73 20.21 -35.74
CA TRP A 819 -22.84 20.25 -36.91
C TRP A 819 -23.65 19.92 -38.17
N ASP A 820 -23.53 20.73 -39.23
CA ASP A 820 -24.08 20.42 -40.55
C ASP A 820 -23.20 19.45 -41.34
N GLU A 821 -23.66 19.03 -42.53
CA GLU A 821 -22.91 18.10 -43.42
C GLU A 821 -21.57 18.67 -43.88
N ASP A 822 -21.40 20.00 -43.86
CA ASP A 822 -20.17 20.71 -44.24
C ASP A 822 -19.23 20.93 -43.03
N GLY A 823 -19.63 20.52 -41.83
CA GLY A 823 -18.86 20.67 -40.59
C GLY A 823 -18.96 22.04 -39.93
N ASN A 824 -19.93 22.87 -40.32
CA ASN A 824 -20.20 24.16 -39.68
C ASN A 824 -21.16 24.00 -38.50
N LEU A 825 -21.01 24.88 -37.52
CA LEU A 825 -21.85 24.94 -36.33
C LEU A 825 -23.11 25.77 -36.62
N VAL A 826 -24.29 25.16 -36.50
CA VAL A 826 -25.59 25.76 -36.81
C VAL A 826 -26.60 25.53 -35.68
N GLU A 827 -27.57 26.44 -35.51
CA GLU A 827 -28.52 26.40 -34.39
C GLU A 827 -29.41 25.15 -34.41
N ALA A 828 -29.48 24.41 -33.29
CA ALA A 828 -30.30 23.22 -33.17
C ALA A 828 -31.77 23.58 -32.88
N LYS A 829 -32.71 23.04 -33.67
CA LYS A 829 -34.15 23.34 -33.56
C LYS A 829 -34.80 22.90 -32.23
N ARG A 830 -34.21 21.91 -31.53
CA ARG A 830 -34.61 21.43 -30.20
C ARG A 830 -33.40 20.75 -29.54
N ALA A 831 -32.83 21.37 -28.52
CA ALA A 831 -31.80 20.76 -27.67
C ALA A 831 -32.28 20.76 -26.22
N SER A 832 -32.11 19.63 -25.53
CA SER A 832 -32.47 19.51 -24.11
C SER A 832 -31.24 19.85 -23.26
N TYR A 833 -31.41 20.64 -22.19
CA TYR A 833 -30.32 21.00 -21.25
C TYR A 833 -29.22 21.92 -21.81
N ARG A 834 -29.56 22.91 -22.63
CA ARG A 834 -28.59 23.91 -23.10
C ARG A 834 -28.10 24.81 -21.95
N ILE A 835 -26.80 25.12 -21.95
CA ILE A 835 -26.18 25.99 -20.93
C ILE A 835 -26.75 27.41 -21.01
N ASP A 836 -27.00 27.92 -22.22
CA ASP A 836 -27.58 29.24 -22.44
C ASP A 836 -28.97 29.37 -21.80
N GLU A 837 -29.89 28.45 -22.10
CA GLU A 837 -31.27 28.49 -21.60
C GLU A 837 -31.34 28.39 -20.08
N THR A 838 -30.56 27.49 -19.47
CA THR A 838 -30.51 27.34 -18.01
C THR A 838 -29.86 28.56 -17.33
N THR A 839 -28.94 29.26 -18.02
CA THR A 839 -28.35 30.51 -17.54
C THR A 839 -29.34 31.66 -17.67
N ARG A 840 -30.07 31.75 -18.79
CA ARG A 840 -31.15 32.73 -19.04
C ARG A 840 -32.26 32.62 -17.99
N GLU A 841 -32.72 31.40 -17.68
CA GLU A 841 -33.74 31.17 -16.66
C GLU A 841 -33.25 31.56 -15.25
N SER A 842 -32.01 31.20 -14.89
CA SER A 842 -31.45 31.56 -13.59
C SER A 842 -31.28 33.08 -13.41
N LEU A 843 -30.87 33.78 -14.47
CA LEU A 843 -30.78 35.24 -14.49
C LEU A 843 -32.16 35.89 -14.37
N ARG A 844 -33.14 35.40 -15.14
CA ARG A 844 -34.53 35.85 -15.09
C ARG A 844 -35.09 35.73 -13.68
N GLU A 845 -34.90 34.59 -13.02
CA GLU A 845 -35.35 34.37 -11.64
C GLU A 845 -34.68 35.34 -10.66
N THR A 846 -33.36 35.52 -10.77
CA THR A 846 -32.59 36.42 -9.89
C THR A 846 -33.08 37.87 -10.02
N ILE A 847 -33.27 38.35 -11.25
CA ILE A 847 -33.72 39.72 -11.53
C ILE A 847 -35.17 39.92 -11.08
N VAL A 848 -36.07 39.00 -11.40
CA VAL A 848 -37.49 39.09 -10.98
C VAL A 848 -37.59 39.10 -9.45
N SER A 849 -36.84 38.23 -8.76
CA SER A 849 -36.78 38.18 -7.31
C SER A 849 -36.24 39.49 -6.70
N GLY A 850 -35.15 40.02 -7.26
CA GLY A 850 -34.53 41.26 -6.80
C GLY A 850 -35.42 42.50 -7.02
N LEU A 851 -36.10 42.58 -8.17
CA LEU A 851 -37.08 43.64 -8.47
C LEU A 851 -38.30 43.56 -7.54
N ALA A 852 -38.83 42.36 -7.29
CA ALA A 852 -39.93 42.14 -6.35
C ALA A 852 -39.58 42.54 -4.91
N ARG A 853 -38.33 42.34 -4.49
CA ARG A 853 -37.82 42.73 -3.17
C ARG A 853 -37.36 44.19 -3.09
N ASN A 854 -37.31 44.90 -4.22
CA ASN A 854 -36.93 46.31 -4.31
C ASN A 854 -35.54 46.61 -3.68
N ILE A 855 -34.56 45.74 -3.93
CA ILE A 855 -33.22 45.82 -3.32
C ILE A 855 -32.28 46.81 -4.04
N GLY A 856 -32.68 47.34 -5.20
CA GLY A 856 -31.89 48.27 -6.01
C GLY A 856 -30.94 47.55 -6.99
N SER A 857 -30.55 48.25 -8.07
CA SER A 857 -29.76 47.67 -9.18
C SER A 857 -28.40 47.13 -8.75
N ASP A 858 -27.73 47.80 -7.81
CA ASP A 858 -26.41 47.37 -7.32
C ASP A 858 -26.53 46.05 -6.54
N ALA A 859 -27.54 45.92 -5.67
CA ALA A 859 -27.76 44.68 -4.94
C ALA A 859 -28.25 43.52 -5.84
N ILE A 860 -29.00 43.82 -6.90
CA ILE A 860 -29.35 42.80 -7.92
C ILE A 860 -28.09 42.34 -8.65
N ALA A 861 -27.18 43.26 -8.99
CA ALA A 861 -25.91 42.91 -9.62
C ALA A 861 -25.03 42.04 -8.70
N ASP A 862 -25.00 42.34 -7.40
CA ASP A 862 -24.27 41.52 -6.41
C ASP A 862 -24.88 40.11 -6.28
N GLU A 863 -26.21 39.97 -6.37
CA GLU A 863 -26.87 38.66 -6.38
C GLU A 863 -26.64 37.86 -7.67
N ILE A 864 -26.57 38.54 -8.82
CA ILE A 864 -26.16 37.93 -10.09
C ILE A 864 -24.72 37.42 -9.98
N GLU A 865 -23.81 38.23 -9.43
CA GLU A 865 -22.40 37.88 -9.24
C GLU A 865 -22.23 36.64 -8.33
N ALA A 866 -23.08 36.50 -7.30
CA ALA A 866 -23.07 35.38 -6.37
C ALA A 866 -23.89 34.15 -6.82
N SER A 867 -24.55 34.21 -7.98
CA SER A 867 -25.48 33.16 -8.43
C SER A 867 -24.77 31.85 -8.77
N TYR A 868 -25.40 30.72 -8.44
CA TYR A 868 -24.93 29.39 -8.85
C TYR A 868 -24.78 29.25 -10.37
N ALA A 869 -25.55 30.03 -11.15
CA ALA A 869 -25.48 30.08 -12.61
C ALA A 869 -24.06 30.36 -13.14
N PHE A 870 -23.26 31.12 -12.40
CA PHE A 870 -21.90 31.50 -12.78
C PHE A 870 -20.81 30.87 -11.90
N SER A 871 -21.19 29.90 -11.07
CA SER A 871 -20.27 29.27 -10.14
C SER A 871 -19.35 28.26 -10.82
N ALA A 872 -18.11 28.16 -10.34
CA ALA A 872 -17.18 27.10 -10.75
C ALA A 872 -17.72 25.70 -10.40
N GLU A 873 -18.57 25.60 -9.38
CA GLU A 873 -19.22 24.34 -9.01
C GLU A 873 -20.22 23.86 -10.07
N ARG A 874 -20.99 24.78 -10.67
CA ARG A 874 -21.86 24.45 -11.81
C ARG A 874 -21.05 23.98 -13.02
N ALA A 875 -19.96 24.68 -13.33
CA ALA A 875 -19.05 24.28 -14.42
C ALA A 875 -18.47 22.87 -14.19
N LEU A 876 -18.07 22.54 -12.96
CA LEU A 876 -17.62 21.19 -12.60
C LEU A 876 -18.73 20.15 -12.72
N THR A 877 -19.95 20.49 -12.29
CA THR A 877 -21.12 19.60 -12.39
C THR A 877 -21.45 19.25 -13.84
N ILE A 878 -21.39 20.25 -14.72
CA ILE A 878 -21.55 20.05 -16.17
C ILE A 878 -20.43 19.14 -16.68
N ALA A 879 -19.17 19.44 -16.37
CA ALA A 879 -18.02 18.67 -16.83
C ALA A 879 -18.07 17.19 -16.41
N GLU A 880 -18.39 16.90 -15.15
CA GLU A 880 -18.50 15.53 -14.64
C GLU A 880 -19.64 14.76 -15.31
N THR A 881 -20.77 15.43 -15.53
CA THR A 881 -21.97 14.80 -16.13
C THR A 881 -21.72 14.47 -17.60
N GLU A 882 -21.11 15.38 -18.36
CA GLU A 882 -20.85 15.18 -19.79
C GLU A 882 -19.76 14.16 -20.05
N VAL A 883 -18.71 14.14 -19.21
CA VAL A 883 -17.68 13.09 -19.27
C VAL A 883 -18.25 11.72 -18.90
N ALA A 884 -19.18 11.65 -17.94
CA ALA A 884 -19.87 10.40 -17.61
C ALA A 884 -20.77 9.92 -18.75
N ALA A 885 -21.45 10.84 -19.44
CA ALA A 885 -22.33 10.53 -20.56
C ALA A 885 -21.56 9.94 -21.72
N VAL A 886 -20.49 10.62 -22.16
CA VAL A 886 -19.63 10.11 -23.24
C VAL A 886 -18.97 8.79 -22.87
N ASN A 887 -18.56 8.62 -21.61
CA ASN A 887 -17.99 7.36 -21.14
C ASN A 887 -19.01 6.20 -21.16
N GLY A 888 -20.25 6.45 -20.72
CA GLY A 888 -21.32 5.45 -20.76
C GLY A 888 -21.72 5.07 -22.18
N GLN A 889 -21.84 6.07 -23.05
CA GLN A 889 -22.30 5.90 -24.42
C GLN A 889 -21.25 5.19 -25.30
N ALA A 890 -19.99 5.62 -25.25
CA ALA A 890 -18.90 4.97 -25.97
C ALA A 890 -18.68 3.51 -25.50
N SER A 891 -18.97 3.21 -24.23
CA SER A 891 -18.94 1.84 -23.72
C SER A 891 -20.07 1.00 -24.32
N LEU A 892 -21.29 1.54 -24.35
CA LEU A 892 -22.46 0.86 -24.90
C LEU A 892 -22.29 0.60 -26.41
N GLU A 893 -21.83 1.58 -27.18
CA GLU A 893 -21.54 1.45 -28.61
C GLU A 893 -20.50 0.35 -28.89
N SER A 894 -19.43 0.30 -28.09
CA SER A 894 -18.42 -0.77 -28.15
C SER A 894 -19.02 -2.15 -27.90
N TYR A 895 -19.99 -2.26 -26.98
CA TYR A 895 -20.67 -3.53 -26.69
C TYR A 895 -21.64 -3.92 -27.80
N HIS A 896 -22.36 -2.97 -28.41
CA HIS A 896 -23.18 -3.23 -29.60
C HIS A 896 -22.34 -3.70 -30.77
N ALA A 897 -21.20 -3.06 -31.02
CA ALA A 897 -20.26 -3.45 -32.06
C ALA A 897 -19.72 -4.87 -31.84
N ALA A 898 -19.38 -5.22 -30.60
CA ALA A 898 -18.98 -6.58 -30.23
C ALA A 898 -20.11 -7.60 -30.43
N ARG A 899 -21.36 -7.25 -30.10
CA ARG A 899 -22.54 -8.07 -30.35
C ARG A 899 -22.78 -8.30 -31.84
N HIS A 900 -22.63 -7.28 -32.67
CA HIS A 900 -22.70 -7.40 -34.13
C HIS A 900 -21.57 -8.27 -34.71
N ALA A 901 -20.41 -8.27 -34.05
CA ALA A 901 -19.29 -9.16 -34.38
C ALA A 901 -19.47 -10.61 -33.87
N GLY A 902 -20.62 -10.93 -33.26
CA GLY A 902 -20.97 -12.30 -32.82
C GLY A 902 -20.53 -12.64 -31.39
N VAL A 903 -20.08 -11.67 -30.60
CA VAL A 903 -19.79 -11.85 -29.17
C VAL A 903 -21.10 -11.70 -28.38
N GLY A 904 -21.50 -12.71 -27.60
CA GLY A 904 -22.66 -12.56 -26.72
C GLY A 904 -22.34 -11.58 -25.59
N VAL A 905 -22.70 -10.30 -25.69
CA VAL A 905 -22.40 -9.30 -24.66
C VAL A 905 -23.70 -8.75 -24.06
N LYS A 906 -23.75 -8.69 -22.74
CA LYS A 906 -24.75 -7.99 -21.92
C LYS A 906 -24.13 -6.81 -21.19
N LYS A 907 -24.94 -5.90 -20.67
CA LYS A 907 -24.47 -4.75 -19.88
C LYS A 907 -24.85 -4.90 -18.41
N ALA A 908 -23.99 -4.44 -17.51
CA ALA A 908 -24.26 -4.38 -16.08
C ALA A 908 -23.80 -3.04 -15.50
N TRP A 909 -24.59 -2.49 -14.58
CA TRP A 909 -24.25 -1.24 -13.90
C TRP A 909 -23.26 -1.48 -12.77
N TRP A 910 -22.15 -0.75 -12.80
CA TRP A 910 -21.13 -0.79 -11.76
C TRP A 910 -21.23 0.46 -10.89
N ALA A 911 -21.91 0.30 -9.74
CA ALA A 911 -22.06 1.34 -8.75
C ALA A 911 -20.74 1.68 -8.03
N GLU A 912 -20.47 2.97 -7.86
CA GLU A 912 -19.41 3.43 -6.95
C GLU A 912 -19.80 3.16 -5.47
N ASN A 913 -18.82 2.94 -4.60
CA ASN A 913 -19.06 2.78 -3.17
C ASN A 913 -19.79 4.01 -2.60
N GLY A 914 -20.96 3.80 -2.00
CA GLY A 914 -21.78 4.88 -1.44
C GLY A 914 -22.65 5.63 -2.46
N CYS A 915 -22.92 5.04 -3.63
CA CYS A 915 -23.82 5.62 -4.63
C CYS A 915 -25.27 5.80 -4.12
N CYS A 916 -26.06 6.60 -4.85
CA CYS A 916 -27.46 6.86 -4.54
C CYS A 916 -28.35 5.62 -4.76
N ALA A 917 -29.58 5.66 -4.24
CA ALA A 917 -30.52 4.53 -4.34
C ALA A 917 -30.84 4.12 -5.79
N ALA A 918 -30.88 5.07 -6.74
CA ALA A 918 -31.12 4.77 -8.15
C ALA A 918 -29.95 4.00 -8.78
N CYS A 919 -28.71 4.47 -8.57
CA CYS A 919 -27.50 3.77 -9.03
C CYS A 919 -27.32 2.40 -8.36
N GLN A 920 -27.69 2.29 -7.08
CA GLN A 920 -27.68 1.02 -6.36
C GLN A 920 -28.71 0.04 -6.94
N ALA A 921 -29.93 0.51 -7.24
CA ALA A 921 -30.97 -0.29 -7.90
C ALA A 921 -30.51 -0.77 -9.29
N ASN A 922 -29.84 0.10 -10.06
CA ASN A 922 -29.26 -0.28 -11.35
C ASN A 922 -28.21 -1.38 -11.21
N ALA A 923 -27.35 -1.31 -10.18
CA ALA A 923 -26.35 -2.35 -9.92
C ALA A 923 -26.99 -3.67 -9.45
N GLU A 924 -28.08 -3.60 -8.68
CA GLU A 924 -28.83 -4.77 -8.19
C GLU A 924 -29.62 -5.49 -9.28
N ALA A 925 -29.97 -4.82 -10.39
CA ALA A 925 -30.58 -5.44 -11.57
C ALA A 925 -29.67 -6.53 -12.18
N GLY A 926 -28.36 -6.42 -12.01
CA GLY A 926 -27.39 -7.34 -12.59
C GLY A 926 -27.26 -7.18 -14.11
N PRO A 927 -26.79 -8.22 -14.82
CA PRO A 927 -26.64 -8.16 -16.28
C PRO A 927 -28.00 -8.12 -16.99
N ILE A 928 -28.22 -7.08 -17.80
CA ILE A 928 -29.39 -6.89 -18.67
C ILE A 928 -28.96 -6.90 -20.14
N ASP A 929 -29.90 -7.04 -21.08
CA ASP A 929 -29.57 -6.96 -22.51
C ASP A 929 -29.05 -5.56 -22.86
N LEU A 930 -28.27 -5.43 -23.95
CA LEU A 930 -27.70 -4.13 -24.33
C LEU A 930 -28.78 -3.11 -24.69
N ASP A 931 -29.92 -3.56 -25.20
CA ASP A 931 -31.03 -2.72 -25.61
C ASP A 931 -32.04 -2.44 -24.47
N ASP A 932 -31.88 -3.07 -23.29
CA ASP A 932 -32.81 -2.89 -22.16
C ASP A 932 -32.44 -1.64 -21.33
N GLU A 933 -33.44 -0.94 -20.79
CA GLU A 933 -33.24 0.13 -19.81
C GLU A 933 -32.93 -0.43 -18.42
N PHE A 934 -32.08 0.27 -17.66
CA PHE A 934 -31.90 -0.02 -16.23
C PHE A 934 -33.12 0.41 -15.41
N PRO A 935 -33.28 -0.03 -14.14
CA PRO A 935 -34.37 0.42 -13.26
C PRO A 935 -34.56 1.93 -13.13
N SER A 936 -33.53 2.75 -13.37
CA SER A 936 -33.64 4.21 -13.41
C SER A 936 -34.33 4.77 -14.66
N GLY A 937 -34.51 3.95 -15.71
CA GLY A 937 -34.98 4.35 -17.04
C GLY A 937 -33.85 4.75 -18.00
N ASP A 938 -32.59 4.72 -17.54
CA ASP A 938 -31.44 5.08 -18.37
C ASP A 938 -30.86 3.83 -19.05
N GLU A 939 -30.41 3.97 -20.30
CA GLU A 939 -29.75 2.88 -21.03
C GLU A 939 -28.28 2.71 -20.63
N THR A 940 -27.63 3.77 -20.16
CA THR A 940 -26.24 3.79 -19.70
C THR A 940 -26.01 4.91 -18.69
N THR A 941 -24.78 5.07 -18.19
CA THR A 941 -24.42 6.17 -17.28
C THR A 941 -24.31 7.50 -18.03
N PRO A 942 -24.66 8.64 -17.41
CA PRO A 942 -25.06 8.84 -16.02
C PRO A 942 -26.57 8.73 -15.78
N ALA A 943 -26.99 8.25 -14.60
CA ALA A 943 -28.40 8.28 -14.19
C ALA A 943 -28.84 9.63 -13.57
N HIS A 944 -27.89 10.50 -13.23
CA HIS A 944 -28.13 11.80 -12.61
C HIS A 944 -26.88 12.68 -12.71
N PRO A 945 -26.98 14.01 -12.49
CA PRO A 945 -25.81 14.88 -12.43
C PRO A 945 -24.79 14.39 -11.39
N LYS A 946 -23.49 14.54 -11.68
CA LYS A 946 -22.36 14.03 -10.86
C LYS A 946 -22.32 12.51 -10.66
N CYS A 947 -23.00 11.72 -11.49
CA CYS A 947 -22.89 10.26 -11.44
C CYS A 947 -21.51 9.79 -11.92
N ARG A 948 -20.78 9.08 -11.06
CA ARG A 948 -19.44 8.50 -11.34
C ARG A 948 -19.47 6.98 -11.53
N CYS A 949 -20.66 6.38 -11.59
CA CYS A 949 -20.84 4.97 -11.90
C CYS A 949 -20.46 4.70 -13.36
N VAL A 950 -20.23 3.43 -13.71
CA VAL A 950 -19.86 3.02 -15.08
C VAL A 950 -20.63 1.77 -15.50
N VAL A 951 -20.74 1.53 -16.80
CA VAL A 951 -21.33 0.30 -17.34
C VAL A 951 -20.20 -0.66 -17.72
N ALA A 952 -20.38 -1.95 -17.43
CA ALA A 952 -19.41 -3.01 -17.71
C ALA A 952 -20.03 -4.12 -18.59
N PRO A 953 -19.24 -4.81 -19.42
CA PRO A 953 -19.75 -5.87 -20.26
C PRO A 953 -19.77 -7.21 -19.51
N VAL A 954 -20.77 -8.03 -19.82
CA VAL A 954 -20.90 -9.40 -19.34
C VAL A 954 -21.02 -10.31 -20.55
N VAL A 955 -19.96 -11.05 -20.85
CA VAL A 955 -19.90 -11.92 -22.04
C VAL A 955 -20.54 -13.29 -21.74
N GLU A 956 -21.49 -13.71 -22.56
CA GLU A 956 -22.15 -15.02 -22.56
C GLU A 956 -21.36 -16.00 -23.45
N ASP A 957 -20.85 -17.08 -22.82
CA ASP A 957 -20.18 -18.27 -23.37
C ASP A 957 -18.88 -18.11 -24.21
N GLY A 958 -17.73 -18.35 -23.57
CA GLY A 958 -16.40 -18.67 -24.14
C GLY A 958 -15.46 -19.32 -23.08
N PRO A 959 -14.49 -20.18 -23.44
CA PRO A 959 -14.18 -21.46 -22.77
C PRO A 959 -13.44 -21.42 -21.41
N GLU A 960 -13.66 -22.48 -20.62
CA GLU A 960 -13.05 -22.76 -19.31
C GLU A 960 -11.52 -22.89 -19.32
N ALA A 961 -10.84 -22.23 -18.36
CA ALA A 961 -10.04 -22.85 -17.28
C ALA A 961 -8.82 -22.01 -16.82
N VAL A 962 -8.72 -21.78 -15.50
CA VAL A 962 -7.56 -21.83 -14.57
C VAL A 962 -6.26 -21.02 -14.88
N GLY A 963 -6.02 -19.97 -14.07
CA GLY A 963 -4.72 -19.31 -13.89
C GLY A 963 -4.74 -18.20 -12.82
N LYS A 964 -4.19 -18.51 -11.64
CA LYS A 964 -4.01 -17.71 -10.40
C LYS A 964 -3.88 -16.18 -10.55
N ALA A 965 -4.93 -15.43 -10.18
CA ALA A 965 -4.83 -14.06 -9.67
C ALA A 965 -5.72 -13.94 -8.42
N PHE A 966 -5.25 -13.18 -7.43
CA PHE A 966 -5.82 -13.04 -6.09
C PHE A 966 -7.27 -12.56 -6.11
N ASP A 967 -8.21 -13.39 -5.62
CA ASP A 967 -9.60 -13.00 -5.35
C ASP A 967 -9.79 -12.86 -3.82
N PRO A 968 -9.92 -11.63 -3.28
CA PRO A 968 -10.09 -11.39 -1.84
C PRO A 968 -11.40 -11.96 -1.27
N ARG A 969 -12.31 -12.50 -2.11
CA ARG A 969 -13.58 -13.13 -1.71
C ARG A 969 -13.53 -14.68 -1.73
N GLN A 970 -12.41 -15.29 -2.15
CA GLN A 970 -12.31 -16.75 -2.24
C GLN A 970 -12.26 -17.42 -0.85
N GLY A 971 -13.19 -18.35 -0.60
CA GLY A 971 -13.32 -19.03 0.69
C GLY A 971 -12.10 -19.88 1.05
N ARG A 972 -11.67 -19.80 2.32
CA ARG A 972 -10.59 -20.63 2.89
C ARG A 972 -11.14 -21.88 3.57
N ASP A 973 -10.35 -22.95 3.57
CA ASP A 973 -10.62 -24.17 4.33
C ASP A 973 -10.24 -23.99 5.81
N GLU A 974 -10.54 -25.00 6.63
CA GLU A 974 -10.30 -25.01 8.08
C GLU A 974 -8.81 -24.91 8.48
N ARG A 975 -7.89 -25.01 7.51
CA ARG A 975 -6.44 -24.86 7.69
C ARG A 975 -5.90 -23.60 7.01
N GLY A 976 -6.77 -22.68 6.61
CA GLY A 976 -6.40 -21.41 5.96
C GLY A 976 -5.98 -21.55 4.49
N ARG A 977 -6.11 -22.73 3.87
CA ARG A 977 -5.78 -22.96 2.46
C ARG A 977 -6.96 -22.59 1.56
N TRP A 978 -6.66 -22.12 0.37
CA TRP A 978 -7.67 -21.74 -0.63
C TRP A 978 -8.56 -22.94 -0.98
N THR A 979 -9.89 -22.81 -0.82
CA THR A 979 -10.82 -23.81 -1.37
C THR A 979 -10.91 -23.61 -2.87
N SER A 980 -10.62 -24.65 -3.63
CA SER A 980 -10.62 -24.63 -5.08
C SER A 980 -12.04 -24.68 -5.63
N GLY A 981 -12.31 -24.10 -6.79
CA GLY A 981 -13.62 -24.19 -7.45
C GLY A 981 -13.98 -25.60 -7.90
N LEU A 982 -15.24 -25.81 -8.27
CA LEU A 982 -15.73 -27.07 -8.84
C LEU A 982 -14.94 -27.49 -10.08
N SER A 983 -14.52 -26.53 -10.92
CA SER A 983 -13.66 -26.74 -12.09
C SER A 983 -12.29 -27.32 -11.74
N SER A 984 -11.69 -26.90 -10.63
CA SER A 984 -10.42 -27.47 -10.15
C SER A 984 -10.57 -28.91 -9.67
N ALA A 985 -11.68 -29.23 -9.00
CA ALA A 985 -11.98 -30.61 -8.59
C ALA A 985 -12.29 -31.49 -9.81
N LEU A 986 -12.96 -30.95 -10.84
CA LEU A 986 -13.21 -31.64 -12.11
C LEU A 986 -11.91 -31.93 -12.87
N GLY A 987 -11.05 -30.91 -13.03
CA GLY A 987 -9.75 -31.06 -13.71
C GLY A 987 -8.84 -32.05 -12.99
N ALA A 988 -8.82 -32.04 -11.66
CA ALA A 988 -8.06 -33.01 -10.86
C ALA A 988 -8.65 -34.44 -10.90
N ALA A 989 -9.94 -34.60 -11.23
CA ALA A 989 -10.55 -35.94 -11.34
C ALA A 989 -10.03 -36.72 -12.56
N GLY A 990 -9.67 -36.01 -13.65
CA GLY A 990 -9.12 -36.58 -14.88
C GLY A 990 -7.64 -36.97 -14.84
N GLN A 991 -6.90 -36.58 -13.79
CA GLN A 991 -5.48 -36.89 -13.63
C GLN A 991 -5.27 -38.19 -12.84
N LYS A 992 -4.38 -39.07 -13.31
CA LYS A 992 -4.12 -40.41 -12.72
C LYS A 992 -3.46 -40.37 -11.33
N ALA A 993 -2.91 -39.23 -10.87
CA ALA A 993 -2.23 -39.09 -9.58
C ALA A 993 -2.43 -37.70 -8.90
N ALA A 994 -3.62 -37.10 -9.03
CA ALA A 994 -3.87 -35.79 -8.41
C ALA A 994 -4.15 -35.87 -6.89
N PRO A 995 -3.69 -34.89 -6.09
CA PRO A 995 -4.07 -34.76 -4.68
C PRO A 995 -5.58 -34.58 -4.52
N VAL A 996 -6.13 -34.84 -3.32
CA VAL A 996 -7.56 -34.67 -3.05
C VAL A 996 -7.93 -33.18 -3.11
N VAL A 997 -8.61 -32.79 -4.19
CA VAL A 997 -9.09 -31.43 -4.43
C VAL A 997 -10.56 -31.37 -4.03
N ARG A 998 -10.90 -30.46 -3.11
CA ARG A 998 -12.27 -30.32 -2.57
C ARG A 998 -12.86 -28.99 -3.00
N ALA A 999 -13.93 -29.07 -3.79
CA ALA A 999 -14.75 -27.94 -4.16
C ALA A 999 -15.76 -27.60 -3.06
N SER A 1000 -15.84 -26.31 -2.71
CA SER A 1000 -16.93 -25.76 -1.90
C SER A 1000 -18.10 -25.43 -2.82
N LEU A 1001 -19.26 -26.00 -2.55
CA LEU A 1001 -20.50 -25.77 -3.29
C LEU A 1001 -21.39 -24.70 -2.62
N GLY A 1002 -20.91 -24.04 -1.56
CA GLY A 1002 -21.62 -22.98 -0.85
C GLY A 1002 -22.26 -23.40 0.48
N PRO A 1003 -22.84 -22.45 1.24
CA PRO A 1003 -23.44 -22.72 2.55
C PRO A 1003 -24.72 -23.56 2.44
N VAL A 1004 -25.01 -24.33 3.49
CA VAL A 1004 -26.25 -25.12 3.60
C VAL A 1004 -27.44 -24.17 3.79
N THR A 1005 -28.29 -24.11 2.78
CA THR A 1005 -29.58 -23.41 2.79
C THR A 1005 -30.65 -24.42 3.22
N ARG A 1006 -31.55 -24.04 4.16
CA ARG A 1006 -32.60 -24.92 4.76
C ARG A 1006 -32.14 -25.86 5.89
N ALA A 1007 -31.23 -25.41 6.76
CA ALA A 1007 -30.74 -26.16 7.91
C ALA A 1007 -31.84 -26.69 8.85
N ALA A 1008 -32.92 -25.93 9.08
CA ALA A 1008 -34.03 -26.36 9.94
C ALA A 1008 -34.75 -27.62 9.40
N ARG A 1009 -34.93 -27.72 8.07
CA ARG A 1009 -35.54 -28.90 7.43
C ARG A 1009 -34.64 -30.12 7.52
N ILE A 1010 -33.33 -29.93 7.34
CA ILE A 1010 -32.34 -31.00 7.48
C ILE A 1010 -32.25 -31.48 8.93
N HIS A 1011 -32.33 -30.56 9.90
CA HIS A 1011 -32.39 -30.88 11.32
C HIS A 1011 -33.64 -31.72 11.64
N ALA A 1012 -34.80 -31.34 11.12
CA ALA A 1012 -36.04 -32.12 11.29
C ALA A 1012 -35.96 -33.54 10.67
N LEU A 1013 -35.23 -33.71 9.55
CA LEU A 1013 -35.10 -35.00 8.86
C LEU A 1013 -34.03 -35.91 9.46
N THR A 1014 -32.99 -35.36 10.09
CA THR A 1014 -31.78 -36.12 10.47
C THR A 1014 -31.39 -35.99 11.95
N GLY A 1015 -32.02 -35.08 12.68
CA GLY A 1015 -31.67 -34.71 14.06
C GLY A 1015 -30.35 -33.94 14.19
N VAL A 1016 -29.70 -33.57 13.08
CA VAL A 1016 -28.39 -32.89 13.08
C VAL A 1016 -28.57 -31.40 12.81
N ASP A 1017 -28.10 -30.55 13.72
CA ASP A 1017 -28.01 -29.12 13.44
C ASP A 1017 -26.85 -28.84 12.48
N VAL A 1018 -27.21 -28.42 11.27
CA VAL A 1018 -26.27 -28.11 10.18
C VAL A 1018 -26.17 -26.60 9.93
N ARG A 1019 -26.61 -25.75 10.88
CA ARG A 1019 -26.44 -24.30 10.76
C ARG A 1019 -24.95 -23.94 10.66
N GLY A 1020 -24.61 -23.17 9.64
CA GLY A 1020 -23.22 -22.81 9.32
C GLY A 1020 -22.40 -23.92 8.67
N PHE A 1021 -23.00 -25.04 8.25
CA PHE A 1021 -22.31 -26.06 7.46
C PHE A 1021 -22.22 -25.63 5.99
N LYS A 1022 -21.32 -26.27 5.22
CA LYS A 1022 -21.16 -26.06 3.77
C LYS A 1022 -21.36 -27.35 2.99
N HIS A 1023 -21.85 -27.24 1.75
CA HIS A 1023 -21.85 -28.35 0.79
C HIS A 1023 -20.49 -28.45 0.11
N THR A 1024 -19.98 -29.68 -0.09
CA THR A 1024 -18.67 -29.90 -0.74
C THR A 1024 -18.69 -31.08 -1.70
N LEU A 1025 -17.80 -31.09 -2.69
CA LEU A 1025 -17.59 -32.21 -3.62
C LEU A 1025 -16.09 -32.38 -3.90
N THR A 1026 -15.58 -33.61 -3.92
CA THR A 1026 -14.16 -33.91 -4.17
C THR A 1026 -13.91 -34.43 -5.58
N ASN A 1027 -12.68 -34.31 -6.06
CA ASN A 1027 -12.22 -34.95 -7.31
C ASN A 1027 -12.40 -36.48 -7.28
N GLU A 1028 -12.23 -37.12 -6.13
CA GLU A 1028 -12.52 -38.55 -5.94
C GLU A 1028 -14.02 -38.86 -6.08
N GLY A 1029 -14.90 -38.02 -5.52
CA GLY A 1029 -16.35 -38.14 -5.68
C GLY A 1029 -16.79 -37.97 -7.14
N ILE A 1030 -16.20 -37.00 -7.84
CA ILE A 1030 -16.43 -36.78 -9.28
C ILE A 1030 -16.01 -38.00 -10.09
N ARG A 1031 -14.81 -38.55 -9.82
CA ARG A 1031 -14.31 -39.76 -10.49
C ARG A 1031 -15.21 -40.96 -10.22
N HIS A 1032 -15.71 -41.12 -8.98
CA HIS A 1032 -16.67 -42.16 -8.63
C HIS A 1032 -17.98 -42.03 -9.43
N ILE A 1033 -18.54 -40.81 -9.49
CA ILE A 1033 -19.78 -40.53 -10.21
C ILE A 1033 -19.62 -40.78 -11.72
N LEU A 1034 -18.54 -40.29 -12.33
CA LEU A 1034 -18.28 -40.54 -13.76
C LEU A 1034 -18.06 -42.03 -14.06
N ALA A 1035 -17.35 -42.74 -13.20
CA ALA A 1035 -17.09 -44.17 -13.37
C ALA A 1035 -18.35 -45.04 -13.18
N LYS A 1036 -19.25 -44.67 -12.24
CA LYS A 1036 -20.44 -45.46 -11.90
C LYS A 1036 -21.70 -45.05 -12.66
N HIS A 1037 -21.85 -43.75 -12.94
CA HIS A 1037 -23.06 -43.16 -13.51
C HIS A 1037 -22.83 -42.47 -14.86
N GLY A 1038 -21.61 -42.48 -15.40
CA GLY A 1038 -21.28 -41.91 -16.71
C GLY A 1038 -21.23 -42.90 -17.88
N SER A 1039 -21.48 -44.19 -17.64
CA SER A 1039 -21.42 -45.21 -18.70
C SER A 1039 -22.77 -45.39 -19.41
N ALA A 1040 -22.74 -45.87 -20.66
CA ALA A 1040 -23.94 -46.18 -21.44
C ALA A 1040 -24.84 -47.26 -20.79
N GLN A 1041 -24.32 -48.01 -19.81
CA GLN A 1041 -25.03 -49.05 -19.08
C GLN A 1041 -26.16 -48.48 -18.20
N GLU A 1042 -26.10 -47.20 -17.83
CA GLU A 1042 -27.16 -46.52 -17.06
C GLU A 1042 -28.50 -46.40 -17.83
N ARG A 1043 -28.45 -46.44 -19.17
CA ARG A 1043 -29.67 -46.45 -20.01
C ARG A 1043 -30.55 -47.68 -19.75
N SER A 1044 -29.95 -48.81 -19.34
CA SER A 1044 -30.69 -50.02 -18.96
C SER A 1044 -31.52 -49.86 -17.68
N ARG A 1045 -31.23 -48.83 -16.86
CA ARG A 1045 -31.93 -48.50 -15.62
C ARG A 1045 -32.90 -47.32 -15.78
N GLY A 1046 -33.16 -46.89 -17.04
CA GLY A 1046 -33.96 -45.71 -17.35
C GLY A 1046 -33.30 -44.40 -16.89
N GLN A 1047 -31.97 -44.34 -16.85
CA GLN A 1047 -31.19 -43.16 -16.44
C GLN A 1047 -30.34 -42.64 -17.60
N ILE A 1048 -30.08 -41.33 -17.59
CA ILE A 1048 -29.23 -40.68 -18.60
C ILE A 1048 -27.79 -40.66 -18.05
N PRO A 1049 -26.78 -41.11 -18.82
CA PRO A 1049 -25.38 -41.09 -18.36
C PRO A 1049 -24.93 -39.68 -17.97
N VAL A 1050 -24.29 -39.57 -16.80
CA VAL A 1050 -23.72 -38.34 -16.26
C VAL A 1050 -22.42 -38.00 -16.98
N SER A 1051 -22.36 -36.80 -17.52
CA SER A 1051 -21.20 -36.22 -18.20
C SER A 1051 -20.46 -35.22 -17.30
N ALA A 1052 -19.28 -34.77 -17.73
CA ALA A 1052 -18.53 -33.73 -17.03
C ALA A 1052 -19.33 -32.40 -16.90
N GLY A 1053 -20.12 -32.04 -17.92
CA GLY A 1053 -20.93 -30.82 -17.91
C GLY A 1053 -22.08 -30.84 -16.87
N ASP A 1054 -22.56 -32.03 -16.50
CA ASP A 1054 -23.65 -32.18 -15.52
C ASP A 1054 -23.25 -31.72 -14.10
N PHE A 1055 -21.95 -31.70 -13.79
CA PHE A 1055 -21.49 -31.26 -12.48
C PHE A 1055 -21.74 -29.76 -12.24
N ALA A 1056 -21.82 -28.94 -13.30
CA ALA A 1056 -22.17 -27.52 -13.18
C ALA A 1056 -23.51 -27.31 -12.45
N GLN A 1057 -24.43 -28.27 -12.57
CA GLN A 1057 -25.75 -28.21 -11.95
C GLN A 1057 -25.76 -28.61 -10.46
N VAL A 1058 -24.72 -29.28 -9.96
CA VAL A 1058 -24.68 -29.82 -8.59
C VAL A 1058 -24.84 -28.73 -7.54
N THR A 1059 -24.24 -27.56 -7.75
CA THR A 1059 -24.40 -26.40 -6.87
C THR A 1059 -25.86 -25.95 -6.77
N ALA A 1060 -26.58 -25.90 -7.90
CA ALA A 1060 -27.99 -25.54 -7.93
C ALA A 1060 -28.87 -26.61 -7.27
N ILE A 1061 -28.55 -27.89 -7.49
CA ILE A 1061 -29.27 -29.03 -6.92
C ILE A 1061 -29.17 -29.04 -5.39
N VAL A 1062 -27.99 -28.87 -4.81
CA VAL A 1062 -27.83 -28.95 -3.34
C VAL A 1062 -28.26 -27.69 -2.61
N ARG A 1063 -28.14 -26.50 -3.22
CA ARG A 1063 -28.53 -25.22 -2.59
C ARG A 1063 -29.99 -24.86 -2.78
N ARG A 1064 -30.59 -25.22 -3.92
CA ARG A 1064 -32.00 -24.96 -4.22
C ARG A 1064 -32.68 -26.23 -4.76
N PRO A 1065 -32.72 -27.31 -3.97
CA PRO A 1065 -33.42 -28.53 -4.35
C PRO A 1065 -34.93 -28.30 -4.39
N ASP A 1066 -35.61 -29.01 -5.28
CA ASP A 1066 -37.07 -29.05 -5.31
C ASP A 1066 -37.57 -29.91 -4.14
N THR A 1067 -36.89 -31.03 -3.86
CA THR A 1067 -37.19 -31.87 -2.68
C THR A 1067 -35.93 -32.29 -1.92
N ILE A 1068 -36.08 -32.44 -0.60
CA ILE A 1068 -35.06 -32.97 0.31
C ILE A 1068 -35.67 -34.13 1.10
N GLY A 1069 -35.06 -35.30 1.00
CA GLY A 1069 -35.50 -36.52 1.70
C GLY A 1069 -34.36 -37.23 2.44
N PRO A 1070 -34.69 -38.17 3.34
CA PRO A 1070 -33.69 -39.03 3.97
C PRO A 1070 -33.06 -39.98 2.95
N GLY A 1071 -31.74 -40.13 2.98
CA GLY A 1071 -31.00 -41.04 2.13
C GLY A 1071 -30.63 -42.36 2.80
N PRO A 1072 -30.42 -43.44 2.03
CA PRO A 1072 -30.00 -44.72 2.58
C PRO A 1072 -28.64 -44.58 3.27
N ALA A 1073 -28.55 -45.02 4.53
CA ALA A 1073 -27.32 -44.96 5.30
C ALA A 1073 -26.21 -45.78 4.62
N SER A 1074 -24.98 -45.28 4.68
CA SER A 1074 -23.79 -45.96 4.14
C SER A 1074 -23.57 -47.34 4.75
N LYS A 1075 -23.82 -47.47 6.08
CA LYS A 1075 -23.67 -48.64 6.95
C LYS A 1075 -24.57 -48.48 8.18
N ALA A 1076 -24.78 -49.53 9.00
CA ALA A 1076 -25.65 -49.52 10.18
C ALA A 1076 -25.34 -48.40 11.21
N ASN A 1077 -24.07 -47.98 11.33
CA ASN A 1077 -23.61 -46.84 12.16
C ASN A 1077 -22.97 -45.71 11.33
N GLY A 1078 -23.32 -45.62 10.03
CA GLY A 1078 -22.77 -44.64 9.10
C GLY A 1078 -23.31 -43.22 9.32
N GLN A 1079 -22.66 -42.23 8.72
CA GLN A 1079 -23.14 -40.85 8.80
C GLN A 1079 -24.49 -40.67 8.11
N PRO A 1080 -25.38 -39.80 8.64
CA PRO A 1080 -26.68 -39.54 8.02
C PRO A 1080 -26.51 -39.02 6.58
N ARG A 1081 -27.33 -39.53 5.66
CA ARG A 1081 -27.35 -39.13 4.25
C ARG A 1081 -28.66 -38.43 3.89
N LEU A 1082 -28.58 -37.52 2.95
CA LEU A 1082 -29.70 -36.76 2.39
C LEU A 1082 -29.77 -37.00 0.88
N ILE A 1083 -30.99 -37.04 0.36
CA ILE A 1083 -31.26 -37.05 -1.07
C ILE A 1083 -31.79 -35.66 -1.45
N PHE A 1084 -31.15 -35.06 -2.45
CA PHE A 1084 -31.54 -33.79 -3.06
C PHE A 1084 -32.01 -34.08 -4.48
N THR A 1085 -33.22 -33.66 -4.84
CA THR A 1085 -33.74 -33.82 -6.21
C THR A 1085 -34.13 -32.48 -6.79
N LYS A 1086 -33.80 -32.25 -8.06
CA LYS A 1086 -34.14 -31.03 -8.80
C LYS A 1086 -34.38 -31.34 -10.28
N ALA A 1087 -35.46 -30.80 -10.85
CA ALA A 1087 -35.72 -30.84 -12.29
C ALA A 1087 -35.11 -29.61 -12.97
N ILE A 1088 -34.33 -29.83 -14.03
CA ILE A 1088 -33.68 -28.79 -14.83
C ILE A 1088 -33.84 -29.20 -16.30
N ASP A 1089 -34.43 -28.33 -17.12
CA ASP A 1089 -34.61 -28.53 -18.56
C ASP A 1089 -35.21 -29.88 -18.96
N GLY A 1090 -36.22 -30.35 -18.19
CA GLY A 1090 -36.90 -31.63 -18.43
C GLY A 1090 -36.16 -32.87 -17.93
N VAL A 1091 -34.98 -32.70 -17.31
CA VAL A 1091 -34.17 -33.78 -16.73
C VAL A 1091 -34.18 -33.71 -15.20
N THR A 1092 -34.44 -34.83 -14.55
CA THR A 1092 -34.50 -34.92 -13.08
C THR A 1092 -33.15 -35.36 -12.52
N TYR A 1093 -32.43 -34.45 -11.88
CA TYR A 1093 -31.16 -34.72 -11.20
C TYR A 1093 -31.39 -35.14 -9.74
N THR A 1094 -30.69 -36.16 -9.29
CA THR A 1094 -30.72 -36.63 -7.89
C THR A 1094 -29.31 -36.76 -7.33
N CYS A 1095 -29.00 -36.02 -6.25
CA CYS A 1095 -27.74 -36.08 -5.52
C CYS A 1095 -27.90 -36.71 -4.14
N ILE A 1096 -26.89 -37.48 -3.69
CA ILE A 1096 -26.78 -37.90 -2.29
C ILE A 1096 -25.66 -37.12 -1.61
N GLY A 1097 -25.99 -36.48 -0.48
CA GLY A 1097 -25.03 -35.80 0.40
C GLY A 1097 -24.89 -36.49 1.75
N GLU A 1098 -23.67 -36.70 2.22
CA GLU A 1098 -23.36 -37.31 3.51
C GLU A 1098 -22.96 -36.24 4.55
N ILE A 1099 -23.59 -36.26 5.73
CA ILE A 1099 -23.40 -35.25 6.77
C ILE A 1099 -22.19 -35.59 7.66
N GLN A 1100 -21.10 -34.87 7.46
CA GLN A 1100 -19.87 -34.99 8.26
C GLN A 1100 -19.89 -34.02 9.44
N ARG A 1101 -20.50 -34.44 10.56
CA ARG A 1101 -20.69 -33.61 11.78
C ARG A 1101 -19.38 -32.97 12.27
N GLY A 1102 -18.31 -33.77 12.43
CA GLY A 1102 -17.03 -33.30 12.94
C GLY A 1102 -16.26 -32.35 12.01
N LYS A 1103 -16.67 -32.24 10.74
CA LYS A 1103 -16.04 -31.38 9.72
C LYS A 1103 -17.00 -30.31 9.18
N ARG A 1104 -18.12 -30.08 9.89
CA ARG A 1104 -19.15 -29.07 9.62
C ARG A 1104 -19.54 -28.95 8.14
N ARG A 1105 -19.74 -30.08 7.45
CA ARG A 1105 -20.04 -30.10 6.01
C ARG A 1105 -20.96 -31.23 5.58
N ILE A 1106 -21.55 -31.08 4.40
CA ILE A 1106 -22.33 -32.10 3.68
C ILE A 1106 -21.59 -32.41 2.37
N GLU A 1107 -20.98 -33.59 2.29
CA GLU A 1107 -20.14 -33.99 1.14
C GLU A 1107 -20.97 -34.79 0.13
N VAL A 1108 -21.02 -34.33 -1.13
CA VAL A 1108 -21.74 -35.01 -2.22
C VAL A 1108 -20.97 -36.27 -2.60
N VAL A 1109 -21.62 -37.41 -2.48
CA VAL A 1109 -21.00 -38.73 -2.69
C VAL A 1109 -21.46 -39.39 -3.99
N THR A 1110 -22.68 -39.12 -4.45
CA THR A 1110 -23.16 -39.61 -5.75
C THR A 1110 -24.19 -38.66 -6.38
N LEU A 1111 -24.32 -38.75 -7.71
CA LEU A 1111 -25.24 -38.01 -8.57
C LEU A 1111 -25.69 -38.93 -9.72
N TRP A 1112 -26.98 -38.91 -10.03
CA TRP A 1112 -27.54 -39.49 -11.26
C TRP A 1112 -28.68 -38.64 -11.81
N LYS A 1113 -29.07 -38.87 -13.06
CA LYS A 1113 -30.14 -38.11 -13.75
C LYS A 1113 -31.07 -39.01 -14.55
N ARG A 1114 -32.34 -38.62 -14.66
CA ARG A 1114 -33.41 -39.33 -15.38
C ARG A 1114 -34.16 -38.41 -16.32
#